data_AF-A0A212PGP0-F1
#
_entry.id   AF-A0A212PGP0-F1
#
_cell.length_a   1.000
_cell.length_b   1.000
_cell.length_c   1.000
_cell.angle_alpha   90.00
_cell.angle_beta   90.00
_cell.angle_gamma   90.00
#
_symmetry.space_group_name_H-M   'P 1'
#
loop_
_entity.id
_entity.type
_entity.pdbx_description
1 polymer ?
#
loop_
_entity_poly.entity_id
_entity_poly.type
_entity_poly.pdbx_seq_one_letter_code
_entity_poly.pdbx_strand_id
1 'polypeptide(L)'
;MINNVMTSRILLGGVLLMGSLLPVSSVAAPQYAMTCASCHDMPPLDSQIRDPHTGAFRGNHRTHQPAGAAISNCAVCHDAAGYTTGHLDGRISFRASVNESPAGGRYKVGGLEVAFRNQTALPIPGSCSNVNCHFESDTPLWGSSPFRYVDPNDNDCDKCHGAPPAGTAPGYAGGADGSHSRHETYYSGVTQCRKCHADHTSGARFAHATSAGRRPLIMQLRDPQNVPGGAYSGPVDDYLPSLNNQFGQCTATYCHSDGKSLPTYRTVTWGSGPLASDCTGCHGNAASRTLSGRHTAHTDNSGYLGTNFGCAECHAKTVAAEGSIKDRMLHVNKFVDYSGSRAGRSAACSSFYCHSDGKGRFTDPGTWSAGAPIDDCKGCHGARTVADGAAFTSVAGEPNYASVGVGGATSNSHFYHVGTSGASTCDTCHTLTTTTGTSIRIGSSSHLDGSIDVNFNPAKAGGAAQWGNNRTCTNVACHSGVPVQWGEARHCDMCHPTNKLKGAHAKHLSGTRPLFYGYTANRSFGDDITGRYEFGCSNCHPVANGNHGNGQVLLDFRPAVAGQGVSLLRSRNSAGITTAGVAGVAGGTTADSIPGSRVECLNLYCHSNGYLPDLAYASTPEWYGGAFTGDRCACCHGNSPNSVIPGSAAHAVHVVGIHPEDIYTGKGGRLEPGSSGNVSHGVSSQATTINCHTCHNATVTYPRNDRNTACAGCHSSYSETARINNRGRHVNGVVEVSFANIAIVSKAQLRPTSFASYTGQEWRRNGGNYKNGATAFDTSKKLLSTATWNAGNCANIACHFGIPVNWNDTGVSCLSCHKKL
;
A
#
# COMPACT_ATOMS: atom_id res chain seq x y z
N MET A 1 -7.33 46.93 -66.02
CA MET A 1 -7.23 45.97 -67.13
C MET A 1 -8.62 45.33 -67.28
N ILE A 2 -9.38 45.75 -68.30
CA ILE A 2 -9.84 44.92 -69.46
C ILE A 2 -10.83 43.81 -69.00
N ASN A 3 -12.06 43.62 -69.50
CA ASN A 3 -12.93 44.26 -70.49
C ASN A 3 -14.36 43.68 -70.32
N ASN A 4 -15.38 44.51 -70.61
CA ASN A 4 -16.61 44.29 -71.39
C ASN A 4 -17.16 42.86 -71.65
N VAL A 5 -18.51 42.70 -71.58
CA VAL A 5 -19.40 42.49 -72.75
C VAL A 5 -20.89 42.75 -72.38
N MET A 6 -21.53 43.63 -73.16
CA MET A 6 -22.98 43.86 -73.28
C MET A 6 -23.71 42.69 -73.97
N THR A 7 -25.02 42.54 -73.78
CA THR A 7 -25.98 42.66 -74.92
C THR A 7 -27.41 42.85 -74.43
N SER A 8 -28.04 43.88 -74.97
CA SER A 8 -29.47 44.19 -74.92
C SER A 8 -30.09 43.76 -76.25
N ARG A 9 -31.34 43.27 -76.27
CA ARG A 9 -32.13 43.15 -77.50
C ARG A 9 -33.55 43.70 -77.30
N ILE A 10 -33.76 44.80 -78.01
CA ILE A 10 -35.01 45.46 -78.36
C ILE A 10 -35.76 44.60 -79.39
N LEU A 11 -37.09 44.57 -79.32
CA LEU A 11 -37.96 44.17 -80.43
C LEU A 11 -39.06 45.22 -80.61
N LEU A 12 -39.07 45.78 -81.82
CA LEU A 12 -39.97 46.77 -82.40
C LEU A 12 -41.16 46.08 -83.09
N GLY A 13 -42.27 46.81 -83.24
CA GLY A 13 -43.31 46.60 -84.27
C GLY A 13 -44.62 46.05 -83.69
N GLY A 14 -45.80 46.54 -84.04
CA GLY A 14 -46.20 47.48 -85.06
C GLY A 14 -47.73 47.59 -85.00
N VAL A 15 -48.21 48.79 -85.31
CA VAL A 15 -49.59 49.27 -85.18
C VAL A 15 -50.52 48.62 -86.23
N LEU A 16 -51.73 48.23 -85.81
CA LEU A 16 -52.89 48.08 -86.70
C LEU A 16 -54.05 48.91 -86.15
N LEU A 17 -54.39 49.98 -86.86
CA LEU A 17 -55.56 50.82 -86.67
C LEU A 17 -56.80 50.12 -87.26
N MET A 18 -57.87 49.99 -86.48
CA MET A 18 -59.24 50.04 -86.99
C MET A 18 -60.08 50.88 -86.04
N GLY A 19 -60.58 52.00 -86.57
CA GLY A 19 -61.47 52.91 -85.86
C GLY A 19 -62.90 52.37 -85.80
N SER A 20 -63.51 52.50 -84.64
CA SER A 20 -64.96 52.42 -84.45
C SER A 20 -65.40 53.62 -83.62
N LEU A 21 -66.32 54.38 -84.19
CA LEU A 21 -67.01 55.50 -83.57
C LEU A 21 -67.74 55.03 -82.31
N LEU A 22 -67.43 55.62 -81.17
CA LEU A 22 -68.22 55.49 -79.93
C LEU A 22 -68.54 56.89 -79.39
N PRO A 23 -69.75 57.07 -78.83
CA PRO A 23 -70.26 58.37 -78.42
C PRO A 23 -69.46 58.91 -77.22
N VAL A 24 -69.01 60.16 -77.33
CA VAL A 24 -68.37 60.88 -76.23
C VAL A 24 -69.46 61.24 -75.21
N SER A 25 -69.57 60.43 -74.16
CA SER A 25 -70.20 60.87 -72.91
C SER A 25 -69.18 61.76 -72.19
N SER A 26 -69.32 63.07 -72.35
CA SER A 26 -68.55 64.05 -71.58
C SER A 26 -68.99 64.01 -70.11
N VAL A 27 -68.39 63.12 -69.32
CA VAL A 27 -68.36 63.25 -67.86
C VAL A 27 -67.32 64.31 -67.53
N ALA A 28 -67.76 65.38 -66.86
CA ALA A 28 -66.86 66.41 -66.36
C ALA A 28 -65.76 65.78 -65.49
N ALA A 29 -64.51 66.14 -65.74
CA ALA A 29 -63.40 65.77 -64.86
C ALA A 29 -63.68 66.30 -63.45
N PRO A 30 -63.44 65.50 -62.38
CA PRO A 30 -63.68 65.95 -61.02
C PRO A 30 -62.87 67.21 -60.74
N GLN A 31 -63.53 68.27 -60.27
CA GLN A 31 -62.93 69.59 -60.02
C GLN A 31 -61.87 69.59 -58.91
N TYR A 32 -61.70 68.48 -58.17
CA TYR A 32 -60.65 68.30 -57.17
C TYR A 32 -60.09 66.88 -57.23
N ALA A 33 -58.77 66.75 -57.39
CA ALA A 33 -58.06 65.49 -57.18
C ALA A 33 -57.98 65.22 -55.66
N MET A 34 -59.06 64.70 -55.09
CA MET A 34 -59.06 64.28 -53.69
C MET A 34 -58.04 63.15 -53.53
N THR A 35 -57.08 63.34 -52.64
CA THR A 35 -56.16 62.28 -52.22
C THR A 35 -56.60 61.76 -50.86
N CYS A 36 -56.01 60.66 -50.39
CA CYS A 36 -56.27 60.18 -49.04
C CYS A 36 -56.02 61.28 -47.99
N ALA A 37 -54.92 62.05 -48.14
CA ALA A 37 -54.56 63.20 -47.30
C ALA A 37 -55.64 64.30 -47.27
N SER A 38 -56.56 64.32 -48.23
CA SER A 38 -57.72 65.22 -48.23
C SER A 38 -58.78 64.83 -47.19
N CYS A 39 -58.72 63.63 -46.62
CA CYS A 39 -59.65 63.15 -45.58
C CYS A 39 -58.92 62.67 -44.32
N HIS A 40 -57.74 62.06 -44.45
CA HIS A 40 -56.87 61.59 -43.36
C HIS A 40 -55.43 61.41 -43.88
N ASP A 41 -54.42 61.46 -43.02
CA ASP A 41 -53.04 61.15 -43.45
C ASP A 41 -52.89 59.73 -44.03
N MET A 42 -51.76 59.47 -44.71
CA MET A 42 -51.39 58.15 -45.22
C MET A 42 -50.08 57.66 -44.59
N PRO A 43 -50.11 56.66 -43.70
CA PRO A 43 -51.28 55.90 -43.22
C PRO A 43 -52.21 56.73 -42.31
N PRO A 44 -53.48 56.33 -42.10
CA PRO A 44 -54.37 57.02 -41.19
C PRO A 44 -53.78 57.20 -39.79
N LEU A 45 -54.02 58.36 -39.18
CA LEU A 45 -53.59 58.61 -37.81
C LEU A 45 -54.44 57.83 -36.80
N ASP A 46 -53.78 57.25 -35.81
CA ASP A 46 -54.45 56.52 -34.73
C ASP A 46 -54.79 57.45 -33.55
N SER A 47 -56.02 57.39 -33.05
CA SER A 47 -56.52 58.15 -31.89
C SER A 47 -57.54 57.33 -31.10
N GLN A 48 -57.72 57.58 -29.79
CA GLN A 48 -58.77 56.90 -29.01
C GLN A 48 -60.19 57.30 -29.46
N ILE A 49 -60.33 58.49 -30.06
CA ILE A 49 -61.58 59.05 -30.57
C ILE A 49 -61.42 59.52 -32.00
N ARG A 50 -62.52 59.64 -32.75
CA ARG A 50 -62.48 60.22 -34.08
C ARG A 50 -62.20 61.72 -34.00
N ASP A 51 -61.12 62.18 -34.62
CA ASP A 51 -60.76 63.59 -34.72
C ASP A 51 -61.18 64.13 -36.09
N PRO A 52 -62.16 65.05 -36.16
CA PRO A 52 -62.61 65.65 -37.41
C PRO A 52 -61.55 66.51 -38.12
N HIS A 53 -60.55 67.02 -37.40
CA HIS A 53 -59.54 67.94 -37.96
C HIS A 53 -58.40 67.21 -38.66
N THR A 54 -58.00 66.07 -38.09
CA THR A 54 -56.86 65.27 -38.58
C THR A 54 -57.31 64.01 -39.33
N GLY A 55 -58.60 63.68 -39.27
CA GLY A 55 -59.13 62.41 -39.77
C GLY A 55 -58.71 61.21 -38.92
N ALA A 56 -58.04 61.41 -37.77
CA ALA A 56 -57.57 60.34 -36.92
C ALA A 56 -58.75 59.54 -36.32
N PHE A 57 -58.59 58.24 -36.15
CA PHE A 57 -59.63 57.39 -35.55
C PHE A 57 -59.04 56.20 -34.79
N ARG A 58 -59.91 55.46 -34.09
CA ARG A 58 -59.51 54.29 -33.31
C ARG A 58 -58.93 53.21 -34.20
N GLY A 59 -57.64 52.99 -34.08
CA GLY A 59 -56.91 52.01 -34.86
C GLY A 59 -55.47 51.84 -34.40
N ASN A 60 -54.75 51.00 -35.14
CA ASN A 60 -53.34 50.69 -34.96
C ASN A 60 -52.60 50.75 -36.32
N HIS A 61 -53.00 51.66 -37.22
CA HIS A 61 -52.40 51.77 -38.55
C HIS A 61 -50.94 52.16 -38.47
N ARG A 62 -50.56 53.10 -37.60
CA ARG A 62 -49.18 53.55 -37.44
C ARG A 62 -48.22 52.48 -36.91
N THR A 63 -48.75 51.43 -36.27
CA THR A 63 -47.95 50.30 -35.81
C THR A 63 -47.86 49.17 -36.84
N HIS A 64 -48.73 49.16 -37.85
CA HIS A 64 -48.76 48.15 -38.92
C HIS A 64 -48.32 48.69 -40.29
N GLN A 65 -47.94 49.95 -40.36
CA GLN A 65 -47.57 50.65 -41.60
C GLN A 65 -46.28 51.44 -41.40
N PRO A 66 -45.40 51.53 -42.42
CA PRO A 66 -44.24 52.41 -42.37
C PRO A 66 -44.68 53.89 -42.40
N ALA A 67 -43.80 54.80 -41.98
CA ALA A 67 -44.07 56.24 -41.93
C ALA A 67 -44.39 56.88 -43.32
N GLY A 68 -44.09 56.19 -44.42
CA GLY A 68 -44.47 56.56 -45.79
C GLY A 68 -45.15 55.40 -46.51
N ALA A 69 -46.32 54.99 -46.02
CA ALA A 69 -47.06 53.85 -46.56
C ALA A 69 -47.48 54.07 -48.02
N ALA A 70 -47.19 53.09 -48.87
CA ALA A 70 -47.68 53.03 -50.25
C ALA A 70 -48.97 52.20 -50.32
N ILE A 71 -49.71 52.32 -51.42
CA ILE A 71 -50.97 51.58 -51.66
C ILE A 71 -50.77 50.06 -51.51
N SER A 72 -49.62 49.54 -51.93
CA SER A 72 -49.26 48.12 -51.78
C SER A 72 -49.22 47.67 -50.31
N ASN A 73 -48.97 48.56 -49.35
CA ASN A 73 -48.98 48.23 -47.93
C ASN A 73 -50.41 48.13 -47.38
N CYS A 74 -51.37 48.87 -47.95
CA CYS A 74 -52.79 48.77 -47.60
C CYS A 74 -53.42 47.49 -48.16
N ALA A 75 -53.00 47.11 -49.38
CA ALA A 75 -53.48 45.93 -50.10
C ALA A 75 -53.19 44.60 -49.36
N VAL A 76 -52.36 44.62 -48.31
CA VAL A 76 -52.11 43.46 -47.43
C VAL A 76 -53.36 43.08 -46.63
N CYS A 77 -54.11 44.08 -46.15
CA CYS A 77 -55.29 43.89 -45.30
C CYS A 77 -56.59 44.23 -46.01
N HIS A 78 -56.54 45.20 -46.92
CA HIS A 78 -57.69 45.72 -47.64
C HIS A 78 -57.75 45.19 -49.07
N ASP A 79 -58.96 45.00 -49.57
CA ASP A 79 -59.15 44.78 -51.00
C ASP A 79 -58.90 46.10 -51.75
N ALA A 80 -57.82 46.14 -52.52
CA ALA A 80 -57.34 47.32 -53.24
C ALA A 80 -57.37 47.15 -54.77
N ALA A 81 -58.06 46.12 -55.28
CA ALA A 81 -58.21 45.93 -56.72
C ALA A 81 -58.98 47.11 -57.35
N GLY A 82 -58.41 47.74 -58.38
CA GLY A 82 -59.05 48.89 -59.06
C GLY A 82 -59.02 50.21 -58.29
N TYR A 83 -58.04 50.39 -57.39
CA TYR A 83 -57.92 51.50 -56.43
C TYR A 83 -58.27 52.91 -56.95
N THR A 84 -59.40 53.46 -56.49
CA THR A 84 -59.79 54.88 -56.62
C THR A 84 -60.26 55.42 -55.26
N THR A 85 -59.40 55.99 -54.40
CA THR A 85 -59.79 56.56 -53.07
C THR A 85 -60.90 55.75 -52.34
N GLY A 86 -60.75 54.41 -52.35
CA GLY A 86 -61.81 53.41 -52.52
C GLY A 86 -62.76 53.13 -51.35
N HIS A 87 -63.05 54.12 -50.52
CA HIS A 87 -64.16 54.05 -49.57
C HIS A 87 -65.12 55.25 -49.68
N LEU A 88 -65.03 56.04 -50.76
CA LEU A 88 -66.04 57.06 -51.07
C LEU A 88 -67.41 56.45 -51.40
N ASP A 89 -67.47 55.13 -51.62
CA ASP A 89 -68.69 54.32 -51.67
C ASP A 89 -69.28 54.02 -50.27
N GLY A 90 -68.65 54.56 -49.22
CA GLY A 90 -69.03 54.36 -47.83
C GLY A 90 -68.59 53.01 -47.26
N ARG A 91 -67.71 52.25 -47.93
CA ARG A 91 -67.27 50.91 -47.50
C ARG A 91 -65.77 50.79 -47.38
N ILE A 92 -65.29 50.12 -46.34
CA ILE A 92 -63.90 49.72 -46.15
C ILE A 92 -63.83 48.22 -46.36
N SER A 93 -63.35 47.79 -47.53
CA SER A 93 -63.26 46.37 -47.91
C SER A 93 -62.00 45.71 -47.37
N PHE A 94 -62.12 44.46 -46.93
CA PHE A 94 -61.01 43.63 -46.46
C PHE A 94 -60.69 42.56 -47.48
N ARG A 95 -59.42 42.14 -47.54
CA ARG A 95 -59.04 40.99 -48.34
C ARG A 95 -59.78 39.74 -47.88
N ALA A 96 -60.05 38.85 -48.83
CA ALA A 96 -60.50 37.51 -48.50
C ALA A 96 -59.49 36.82 -47.58
N SER A 97 -58.19 36.79 -47.91
CA SER A 97 -57.14 36.33 -46.98
C SER A 97 -56.14 37.45 -46.73
N VAL A 98 -56.09 37.94 -45.49
CA VAL A 98 -55.15 38.98 -45.06
C VAL A 98 -53.72 38.43 -45.16
N ASN A 99 -52.86 39.17 -45.85
CA ASN A 99 -51.47 38.83 -46.15
C ASN A 99 -51.25 37.41 -46.73
N GLU A 100 -52.24 36.88 -47.46
CA GLU A 100 -52.16 35.52 -48.03
C GLU A 100 -51.81 34.47 -46.98
N SER A 101 -52.34 34.63 -45.76
CA SER A 101 -52.09 33.69 -44.68
C SER A 101 -52.49 32.26 -45.10
N PRO A 102 -51.63 31.23 -44.88
CA PRO A 102 -51.94 29.87 -45.28
C PRO A 102 -53.20 29.30 -44.60
N ALA A 103 -53.47 29.69 -43.34
CA ALA A 103 -54.72 29.37 -42.65
C ALA A 103 -55.94 30.21 -43.08
N GLY A 104 -55.81 31.05 -44.12
CA GLY A 104 -56.90 31.83 -44.68
C GLY A 104 -57.36 32.98 -43.78
N GLY A 105 -56.44 33.88 -43.41
CA GLY A 105 -56.64 34.90 -42.38
C GLY A 105 -57.76 35.90 -42.66
N ARG A 106 -58.63 36.16 -41.68
CA ARG A 106 -59.87 36.95 -41.82
C ARG A 106 -59.97 38.09 -40.82
N TYR A 107 -60.64 39.18 -41.21
CA TYR A 107 -61.06 40.24 -40.30
C TYR A 107 -62.47 39.94 -39.75
N LYS A 108 -62.64 40.03 -38.43
CA LYS A 108 -63.83 39.66 -37.67
C LYS A 108 -64.37 40.82 -36.84
N VAL A 109 -65.68 40.87 -36.66
CA VAL A 109 -66.39 41.89 -35.88
C VAL A 109 -67.45 41.20 -35.04
N GLY A 110 -67.40 41.36 -33.72
CA GLY A 110 -68.27 40.59 -32.83
C GLY A 110 -68.11 39.07 -33.02
N GLY A 111 -66.93 38.62 -33.45
CA GLY A 111 -66.62 37.22 -33.75
C GLY A 111 -66.97 36.74 -35.16
N LEU A 112 -67.68 37.52 -35.97
CA LEU A 112 -68.12 37.14 -37.31
C LEU A 112 -67.21 37.74 -38.40
N GLU A 113 -66.87 36.94 -39.41
CA GLU A 113 -66.07 37.37 -40.56
C GLU A 113 -66.83 38.38 -41.42
N VAL A 114 -66.13 39.41 -41.90
CA VAL A 114 -66.74 40.45 -42.75
C VAL A 114 -65.87 40.76 -43.97
N ALA A 115 -66.49 40.87 -45.14
CA ALA A 115 -65.81 41.27 -46.37
C ALA A 115 -65.62 42.80 -46.48
N PHE A 116 -66.46 43.58 -45.81
CA PHE A 116 -66.36 45.03 -45.77
C PHE A 116 -67.01 45.61 -44.51
N ARG A 117 -66.75 46.89 -44.23
CA ARG A 117 -67.41 47.66 -43.18
C ARG A 117 -67.94 48.98 -43.72
N ASN A 118 -69.16 49.32 -43.34
CA ASN A 118 -69.68 50.66 -43.62
C ASN A 118 -68.93 51.71 -42.80
N GLN A 119 -68.65 52.85 -43.41
CA GLN A 119 -68.11 54.02 -42.73
C GLN A 119 -69.20 54.63 -41.84
N THR A 120 -68.98 54.58 -40.52
CA THR A 120 -69.90 55.16 -39.54
C THR A 120 -69.14 56.12 -38.63
N ALA A 121 -69.86 57.07 -38.02
CA ALA A 121 -69.28 57.99 -37.05
C ALA A 121 -68.79 57.29 -35.76
N LEU A 122 -69.31 56.08 -35.48
CA LEU A 122 -68.99 55.25 -34.31
C LEU A 122 -68.53 53.85 -34.77
N PRO A 123 -67.30 53.71 -35.30
CA PRO A 123 -66.83 52.43 -35.78
C PRO A 123 -66.56 51.48 -34.59
N ILE A 124 -67.21 50.31 -34.57
CA ILE A 124 -66.87 49.22 -33.66
C ILE A 124 -65.65 48.49 -34.24
N PRO A 125 -64.47 48.52 -33.59
CA PRO A 125 -63.29 47.83 -34.10
C PRO A 125 -63.49 46.31 -34.11
N GLY A 126 -62.74 45.62 -34.96
CA GLY A 126 -62.75 44.17 -35.08
C GLY A 126 -61.42 43.54 -34.63
N SER A 127 -61.28 42.23 -34.79
CA SER A 127 -60.01 41.50 -34.63
C SER A 127 -59.69 40.75 -35.91
N CYS A 128 -58.45 40.32 -36.09
CA CYS A 128 -58.10 39.36 -37.12
C CYS A 128 -58.06 37.95 -36.52
N SER A 129 -58.24 36.94 -37.36
CA SER A 129 -58.07 35.52 -37.01
C SER A 129 -57.26 34.84 -38.09
N ASN A 130 -56.47 33.82 -37.72
CA ASN A 130 -55.69 33.01 -38.65
C ASN A 130 -54.70 33.82 -39.52
N VAL A 131 -54.28 35.02 -39.09
CA VAL A 131 -53.32 35.85 -39.84
C VAL A 131 -51.89 35.45 -39.52
N ASN A 132 -51.08 35.23 -40.55
CA ASN A 132 -49.67 34.80 -40.41
C ASN A 132 -48.85 35.79 -39.55
N CYS A 133 -49.09 37.09 -39.64
CA CYS A 133 -48.38 38.12 -38.85
C CYS A 133 -48.57 37.98 -37.32
N HIS A 134 -49.64 37.32 -36.89
CA HIS A 134 -49.94 37.01 -35.50
C HIS A 134 -50.03 35.49 -35.27
N PHE A 135 -49.20 34.73 -35.99
CA PHE A 135 -49.05 33.27 -35.83
C PHE A 135 -50.37 32.51 -35.86
N GLU A 136 -51.25 32.94 -36.76
CA GLU A 136 -52.55 32.32 -37.00
C GLU A 136 -53.43 32.23 -35.74
N SER A 137 -53.19 33.11 -34.78
CA SER A 137 -54.01 33.26 -33.58
C SER A 137 -55.00 34.41 -33.74
N ASP A 138 -56.06 34.39 -32.94
CA ASP A 138 -56.98 35.52 -32.85
C ASP A 138 -56.23 36.74 -32.27
N THR A 139 -56.28 37.87 -32.98
CA THR A 139 -55.61 39.08 -32.55
C THR A 139 -56.41 39.80 -31.48
N PRO A 140 -55.77 40.66 -30.67
CA PRO A 140 -56.49 41.66 -29.90
C PRO A 140 -57.40 42.51 -30.78
N LEU A 141 -58.38 43.16 -30.15
CA LEU A 141 -59.24 44.13 -30.81
C LEU A 141 -58.39 45.26 -31.44
N TRP A 142 -58.70 45.64 -32.68
CA TRP A 142 -58.03 46.72 -33.39
C TRP A 142 -58.15 48.04 -32.62
N GLY A 143 -57.04 48.76 -32.47
CA GLY A 143 -56.95 49.96 -31.62
C GLY A 143 -56.74 49.67 -30.13
N SER A 144 -56.42 48.42 -29.75
CA SER A 144 -55.85 48.09 -28.44
C SER A 144 -54.37 48.48 -28.35
N SER A 145 -53.82 48.53 -27.14
CA SER A 145 -52.41 48.84 -26.89
C SER A 145 -51.48 47.89 -27.66
N PRO A 146 -50.44 48.39 -28.35
CA PRO A 146 -49.46 47.54 -29.03
C PRO A 146 -48.68 46.68 -28.04
N PHE A 147 -48.33 45.46 -28.45
CA PHE A 147 -47.39 44.62 -27.71
C PHE A 147 -46.02 45.30 -27.62
N ARG A 148 -45.39 45.20 -26.45
CA ARG A 148 -44.12 45.86 -26.18
C ARG A 148 -43.11 44.96 -25.50
N TYR A 149 -41.85 45.38 -25.60
CA TYR A 149 -40.74 44.85 -24.82
C TYR A 149 -39.99 46.07 -24.28
N VAL A 150 -40.01 46.23 -22.96
CA VAL A 150 -39.22 47.25 -22.25
C VAL A 150 -37.96 46.58 -21.70
N ASP A 151 -38.15 45.50 -20.94
CA ASP A 151 -37.08 44.72 -20.33
C ASP A 151 -37.53 43.25 -20.12
N PRO A 152 -36.65 42.34 -19.64
CA PRO A 152 -36.98 40.94 -19.42
C PRO A 152 -38.14 40.66 -18.45
N ASN A 153 -38.53 41.60 -17.60
CA ASN A 153 -39.64 41.50 -16.65
C ASN A 153 -40.91 42.22 -17.13
N ASP A 154 -40.79 43.21 -18.02
CA ASP A 154 -41.91 43.94 -18.65
C ASP A 154 -41.87 43.75 -20.18
N ASN A 155 -42.38 42.60 -20.63
CA ASN A 155 -42.50 42.25 -22.04
C ASN A 155 -43.69 41.33 -22.35
N ASP A 156 -44.15 41.41 -23.60
CA ASP A 156 -45.29 40.64 -24.13
C ASP A 156 -44.85 39.46 -25.01
N CYS A 157 -43.68 38.86 -24.77
CA CYS A 157 -43.20 37.72 -25.59
C CYS A 157 -44.13 36.50 -25.46
N ASP A 158 -44.74 36.34 -24.28
CA ASP A 158 -45.69 35.27 -23.96
C ASP A 158 -46.97 35.34 -24.82
N LYS A 159 -47.33 36.53 -25.32
CA LYS A 159 -48.53 36.74 -26.14
C LYS A 159 -48.49 36.07 -27.50
N CYS A 160 -47.29 35.70 -27.98
CA CYS A 160 -47.14 35.04 -29.28
C CYS A 160 -46.88 33.53 -29.17
N HIS A 161 -45.95 33.09 -28.31
CA HIS A 161 -45.53 31.67 -28.26
C HIS A 161 -45.33 31.08 -26.85
N GLY A 162 -45.66 31.81 -25.79
CA GLY A 162 -45.15 31.50 -24.45
C GLY A 162 -43.67 31.86 -24.29
N ALA A 163 -43.23 32.17 -23.08
CA ALA A 163 -41.87 32.62 -22.79
C ALA A 163 -41.31 31.88 -21.55
N PRO A 164 -40.53 30.80 -21.72
CA PRO A 164 -40.09 30.19 -22.99
C PRO A 164 -41.24 29.49 -23.77
N PRO A 165 -41.08 29.21 -25.07
CA PRO A 165 -42.08 28.50 -25.86
C PRO A 165 -42.23 27.04 -25.40
N ALA A 166 -43.16 26.78 -24.49
CA ALA A 166 -43.29 25.49 -23.79
C ALA A 166 -44.36 24.54 -24.37
N GLY A 167 -45.01 24.90 -25.49
CA GLY A 167 -46.01 24.01 -26.11
C GLY A 167 -47.40 23.98 -25.43
N THR A 168 -47.65 24.78 -24.38
CA THR A 168 -48.85 24.65 -23.51
C THR A 168 -49.81 25.85 -23.48
N ALA A 169 -49.61 26.88 -24.31
CA ALA A 169 -50.49 28.06 -24.33
C ALA A 169 -51.83 27.77 -25.05
N PRO A 170 -52.93 28.49 -24.72
CA PRO A 170 -54.24 28.37 -25.40
C PRO A 170 -54.27 28.86 -26.87
N GLY A 171 -53.13 29.31 -27.41
CA GLY A 171 -52.87 29.64 -28.81
C GLY A 171 -51.54 29.02 -29.24
N TYR A 172 -51.15 29.16 -30.52
CA TYR A 172 -49.98 28.47 -31.10
C TYR A 172 -48.77 28.45 -30.16
N ALA A 173 -48.48 27.27 -29.65
CA ALA A 173 -47.41 27.07 -28.72
C ALA A 173 -46.20 26.58 -29.51
N GLY A 174 -45.39 27.53 -29.98
CA GLY A 174 -44.08 27.21 -30.53
C GLY A 174 -43.34 26.25 -29.59
N GLY A 175 -42.67 25.23 -30.16
CA GLY A 175 -41.92 24.23 -29.38
C GLY A 175 -42.70 23.00 -28.93
N ALA A 176 -43.70 22.56 -29.72
CA ALA A 176 -44.65 21.46 -29.44
C ALA A 176 -44.06 20.13 -28.92
N ASP A 177 -42.75 19.90 -28.99
CA ASP A 177 -42.13 18.62 -28.61
C ASP A 177 -41.43 18.63 -27.23
N GLY A 178 -41.67 19.65 -26.40
CA GLY A 178 -41.12 19.74 -25.04
C GLY A 178 -39.60 19.95 -24.96
N SER A 179 -38.92 20.13 -26.11
CA SER A 179 -37.47 20.34 -26.16
C SER A 179 -37.06 21.66 -25.51
N HIS A 180 -37.84 22.74 -25.64
CA HIS A 180 -37.59 23.99 -24.90
C HIS A 180 -37.66 23.77 -23.38
N SER A 181 -38.70 23.10 -22.88
CA SER A 181 -38.84 22.82 -21.44
C SER A 181 -37.64 22.06 -20.86
N ARG A 182 -36.98 21.22 -21.66
CA ARG A 182 -35.74 20.55 -21.25
C ARG A 182 -34.55 21.49 -21.18
N HIS A 183 -34.36 22.35 -22.18
CA HIS A 183 -33.28 23.34 -22.17
C HIS A 183 -33.48 24.39 -21.07
N GLU A 184 -34.73 24.71 -20.76
CA GLU A 184 -35.10 25.62 -19.66
C GLU A 184 -34.62 25.12 -18.30
N THR A 185 -34.45 23.80 -18.13
CA THR A 185 -33.87 23.23 -16.90
C THR A 185 -32.40 23.62 -16.68
N TYR A 186 -31.68 23.98 -17.75
CA TYR A 186 -30.30 24.46 -17.70
C TYR A 186 -30.21 25.98 -17.78
N TYR A 187 -31.05 26.59 -18.62
CA TYR A 187 -31.02 28.01 -18.89
C TYR A 187 -32.45 28.57 -18.87
N SER A 188 -32.85 29.10 -17.72
CA SER A 188 -34.20 29.64 -17.54
C SER A 188 -34.31 31.14 -17.83
N GLY A 189 -35.47 31.54 -18.33
CA GLY A 189 -35.86 32.93 -18.55
C GLY A 189 -35.52 33.47 -19.94
N VAL A 190 -36.21 34.54 -20.32
CA VAL A 190 -36.18 35.12 -21.68
C VAL A 190 -34.81 35.65 -22.12
N THR A 191 -33.92 35.96 -21.17
CA THR A 191 -32.54 36.37 -21.48
C THR A 191 -31.68 35.23 -22.01
N GLN A 192 -32.11 33.99 -21.80
CA GLN A 192 -31.39 32.80 -22.23
C GLN A 192 -31.79 32.31 -23.63
N CYS A 193 -32.83 32.87 -24.25
CA CYS A 193 -33.18 32.57 -25.65
C CYS A 193 -31.98 32.77 -26.58
N ARG A 194 -31.12 33.75 -26.26
CA ARG A 194 -29.88 34.03 -27.00
C ARG A 194 -28.88 32.86 -27.02
N LYS A 195 -29.06 31.84 -26.17
CA LYS A 195 -28.26 30.61 -26.18
C LYS A 195 -28.48 29.80 -27.46
N CYS A 196 -29.64 29.92 -28.08
CA CYS A 196 -29.98 29.18 -29.29
C CYS A 196 -30.43 30.09 -30.45
N HIS A 197 -30.90 31.29 -30.15
CA HIS A 197 -31.39 32.25 -31.13
C HIS A 197 -30.52 33.51 -31.18
N ALA A 198 -30.70 34.31 -32.22
CA ALA A 198 -30.19 35.68 -32.21
C ALA A 198 -30.74 36.46 -31.01
N ASP A 199 -29.91 37.33 -30.44
CA ASP A 199 -30.33 38.19 -29.33
C ASP A 199 -31.22 39.30 -29.89
N HIS A 200 -32.53 39.22 -29.60
CA HIS A 200 -33.52 40.20 -30.05
C HIS A 200 -33.78 41.33 -29.03
N THR A 201 -33.01 41.39 -27.93
CA THR A 201 -33.11 42.48 -26.94
C THR A 201 -32.58 43.82 -27.48
N SER A 202 -31.68 43.75 -28.48
CA SER A 202 -31.18 44.89 -29.25
C SER A 202 -31.49 44.71 -30.75
N GLY A 203 -32.16 45.68 -31.37
CA GLY A 203 -32.56 45.63 -32.80
C GLY A 203 -34.08 45.54 -33.05
N ALA A 204 -34.48 44.99 -34.21
CA ALA A 204 -35.88 44.89 -34.64
C ALA A 204 -36.65 43.82 -33.85
N ARG A 205 -37.22 44.23 -32.73
CA ARG A 205 -38.13 43.43 -31.90
C ARG A 205 -39.33 42.97 -32.74
N PHE A 206 -39.79 41.73 -32.56
CA PHE A 206 -40.90 41.13 -33.34
C PHE A 206 -40.66 41.03 -34.86
N ALA A 207 -39.40 41.03 -35.32
CA ALA A 207 -39.06 41.05 -36.74
C ALA A 207 -39.60 39.86 -37.56
N HIS A 208 -39.75 38.66 -36.96
CA HIS A 208 -40.31 37.50 -37.66
C HIS A 208 -41.85 37.49 -37.62
N ALA A 209 -42.49 38.14 -36.63
CA ALA A 209 -43.95 38.31 -36.59
C ALA A 209 -44.43 39.32 -37.64
N THR A 210 -43.74 40.44 -37.77
CA THR A 210 -44.05 41.49 -38.76
C THR A 210 -43.72 41.12 -40.22
N SER A 211 -43.15 39.94 -40.45
CA SER A 211 -42.83 39.41 -41.79
C SER A 211 -43.03 37.90 -41.85
N ALA A 212 -44.09 37.41 -41.20
CA ALA A 212 -44.35 35.99 -41.04
C ALA A 212 -44.36 35.24 -42.38
N GLY A 213 -43.60 34.12 -42.45
CA GLY A 213 -43.42 33.34 -43.68
C GLY A 213 -42.45 33.95 -44.70
N ARG A 214 -41.85 35.11 -44.41
CA ARG A 214 -40.86 35.79 -45.28
C ARG A 214 -39.53 36.11 -44.58
N ARG A 215 -39.45 35.87 -43.26
CA ARG A 215 -38.22 36.00 -42.46
C ARG A 215 -37.94 34.71 -41.69
N PRO A 216 -36.85 33.99 -42.00
CA PRO A 216 -36.49 32.79 -41.26
C PRO A 216 -36.11 33.10 -39.81
N LEU A 217 -36.39 32.16 -38.91
CA LEU A 217 -35.84 32.09 -37.57
C LEU A 217 -34.30 32.08 -37.65
N ILE A 218 -33.65 32.84 -36.78
CA ILE A 218 -32.20 32.89 -36.73
C ILE A 218 -31.73 31.97 -35.61
N MET A 219 -31.30 30.76 -35.99
CA MET A 219 -30.67 29.82 -35.07
C MET A 219 -29.18 30.13 -34.96
N GLN A 220 -28.75 30.54 -33.78
CA GLN A 220 -27.36 30.78 -33.44
C GLN A 220 -27.06 30.10 -32.10
N LEU A 221 -26.67 28.84 -32.17
CA LEU A 221 -26.30 28.05 -31.00
C LEU A 221 -25.04 28.65 -30.36
N ARG A 222 -25.04 28.75 -29.03
CA ARG A 222 -23.95 29.31 -28.23
C ARG A 222 -23.64 28.45 -27.04
N ASP A 223 -22.40 28.55 -26.59
CA ASP A 223 -21.93 27.91 -25.38
C ASP A 223 -22.34 28.71 -24.11
N PRO A 224 -22.00 28.23 -22.89
CA PRO A 224 -22.29 28.93 -21.64
C PRO A 224 -21.67 30.33 -21.57
N GLN A 225 -20.55 30.56 -22.24
CA GLN A 225 -19.86 31.86 -22.36
C GLN A 225 -20.44 32.75 -23.48
N ASN A 226 -21.51 32.33 -24.15
CA ASN A 226 -22.18 33.01 -25.27
C ASN A 226 -21.35 33.08 -26.57
N VAL A 227 -20.36 32.21 -26.73
CA VAL A 227 -19.61 32.08 -27.98
C VAL A 227 -20.42 31.24 -28.96
N PRO A 228 -20.68 31.72 -30.20
CA PRO A 228 -21.35 30.94 -31.23
C PRO A 228 -20.61 29.64 -31.56
N GLY A 229 -21.34 28.53 -31.67
CA GLY A 229 -20.79 27.22 -32.02
C GLY A 229 -21.87 26.15 -32.20
N GLY A 230 -21.66 25.28 -33.19
CA GLY A 230 -22.63 24.26 -33.61
C GLY A 230 -23.55 24.72 -34.74
N ALA A 231 -24.40 23.82 -35.21
CA ALA A 231 -25.35 24.08 -36.30
C ALA A 231 -26.69 23.36 -36.07
N TYR A 232 -27.77 23.98 -36.56
CA TYR A 232 -29.11 23.38 -36.66
C TYR A 232 -29.45 23.18 -38.14
N SER A 233 -29.84 21.96 -38.53
CA SER A 233 -30.07 21.61 -39.94
C SER A 233 -31.53 21.68 -40.40
N GLY A 234 -32.45 22.07 -39.53
CA GLY A 234 -33.88 22.07 -39.83
C GLY A 234 -34.31 23.32 -40.57
N PRO A 235 -35.51 23.30 -41.19
CA PRO A 235 -36.12 24.52 -41.70
C PRO A 235 -36.32 25.55 -40.58
N VAL A 236 -36.32 26.81 -40.99
CA VAL A 236 -36.39 27.98 -40.08
C VAL A 236 -37.53 28.93 -40.45
N ASP A 237 -38.29 28.60 -41.49
CA ASP A 237 -39.41 29.37 -42.03
C ASP A 237 -40.75 28.62 -41.92
N ASP A 238 -40.77 27.44 -41.31
CA ASP A 238 -41.91 26.56 -41.09
C ASP A 238 -42.48 26.68 -39.67
N TYR A 239 -42.62 27.91 -39.17
CA TYR A 239 -43.03 28.17 -37.78
C TYR A 239 -44.50 28.55 -37.62
N LEU A 240 -45.32 28.44 -38.67
CA LEU A 240 -46.77 28.71 -38.59
C LEU A 240 -47.54 27.42 -38.28
N PRO A 241 -48.61 27.47 -37.47
CA PRO A 241 -49.43 26.29 -37.12
C PRO A 241 -49.94 25.47 -38.30
N SER A 242 -50.33 26.15 -39.38
CA SER A 242 -50.87 25.53 -40.59
C SER A 242 -49.81 24.88 -41.49
N LEU A 243 -48.53 25.13 -41.24
CA LEU A 243 -47.43 24.51 -41.96
C LEU A 243 -47.06 23.17 -41.34
N ASN A 244 -46.46 22.29 -42.15
CA ASN A 244 -45.94 21.03 -41.66
C ASN A 244 -44.51 21.24 -41.14
N ASN A 245 -44.40 21.46 -39.83
CA ASN A 245 -43.14 21.79 -39.18
C ASN A 245 -42.21 20.57 -39.15
N GLN A 246 -41.01 20.68 -39.70
CA GLN A 246 -40.01 19.63 -39.69
C GLN A 246 -38.87 19.99 -38.75
N PHE A 247 -38.41 19.03 -37.96
CA PHE A 247 -37.33 19.26 -37.01
C PHE A 247 -35.95 18.86 -37.57
N GLY A 248 -34.96 19.68 -37.24
CA GLY A 248 -33.56 19.51 -37.64
C GLY A 248 -32.69 18.83 -36.60
N GLN A 249 -31.45 18.56 -36.99
CA GLN A 249 -30.41 18.02 -36.12
C GLN A 249 -29.50 19.14 -35.59
N CYS A 250 -29.19 19.06 -34.31
CA CYS A 250 -28.16 19.87 -33.65
C CYS A 250 -26.82 19.13 -33.71
N THR A 251 -25.83 19.74 -34.37
CA THR A 251 -24.47 19.17 -34.55
C THR A 251 -23.40 20.10 -34.00
N ALA A 252 -22.27 19.52 -33.56
CA ALA A 252 -21.13 20.25 -33.00
C ALA A 252 -21.47 21.25 -31.86
N THR A 253 -22.57 20.98 -31.14
CA THR A 253 -23.07 21.83 -30.05
C THR A 253 -22.38 21.46 -28.74
N TYR A 254 -21.71 22.42 -28.09
CA TYR A 254 -20.98 22.18 -26.83
C TYR A 254 -21.81 21.49 -25.75
N CYS A 255 -23.06 21.90 -25.53
CA CYS A 255 -23.95 21.29 -24.53
C CYS A 255 -24.30 19.82 -24.84
N HIS A 256 -24.06 19.35 -26.06
CA HIS A 256 -24.23 17.94 -26.46
C HIS A 256 -22.86 17.23 -26.58
N SER A 257 -21.81 17.77 -25.98
CA SER A 257 -20.49 17.12 -25.95
C SER A 257 -20.30 16.26 -24.70
N ASP A 258 -19.27 15.43 -24.71
CA ASP A 258 -18.77 14.71 -23.52
C ASP A 258 -17.82 15.55 -22.65
N GLY A 259 -17.76 16.87 -22.84
CA GLY A 259 -17.04 17.81 -21.96
C GLY A 259 -15.52 17.63 -21.86
N LYS A 260 -14.91 16.73 -22.67
CA LYS A 260 -13.47 16.49 -22.68
C LYS A 260 -12.71 17.65 -23.33
N SER A 261 -11.40 17.73 -23.09
CA SER A 261 -10.51 18.69 -23.77
C SER A 261 -10.55 18.54 -25.30
N LEU A 262 -10.72 17.31 -25.78
CA LEU A 262 -11.09 16.98 -27.16
C LEU A 262 -12.53 16.43 -27.14
N PRO A 263 -13.55 17.29 -27.31
CA PRO A 263 -14.94 16.90 -27.12
C PRO A 263 -15.42 15.98 -28.25
N THR A 264 -16.15 14.94 -27.87
CA THR A 264 -17.00 14.18 -28.78
C THR A 264 -18.42 14.71 -28.69
N TYR A 265 -19.01 15.09 -29.83
CA TYR A 265 -20.35 15.66 -29.89
C TYR A 265 -21.40 14.61 -30.23
N ARG A 266 -22.55 14.69 -29.56
CA ARG A 266 -23.74 13.94 -29.91
C ARG A 266 -24.61 14.77 -30.86
N THR A 267 -25.00 14.13 -31.94
CA THR A 267 -26.00 14.67 -32.85
C THR A 267 -27.38 14.33 -32.29
N VAL A 268 -28.19 15.35 -32.04
CA VAL A 268 -29.52 15.21 -31.44
C VAL A 268 -30.54 15.89 -32.35
N THR A 269 -31.60 15.18 -32.71
CA THR A 269 -32.70 15.76 -33.48
C THR A 269 -33.61 16.52 -32.53
N TRP A 270 -34.00 17.75 -32.90
CA TRP A 270 -34.97 18.50 -32.11
C TRP A 270 -36.30 17.72 -32.08
N GLY A 271 -36.91 17.62 -30.90
CA GLY A 271 -38.14 16.84 -30.72
C GLY A 271 -37.97 15.33 -30.55
N SER A 272 -36.79 14.73 -30.80
CA SER A 272 -36.62 13.26 -30.81
C SER A 272 -36.50 12.56 -29.45
N GLY A 273 -37.15 13.07 -28.39
CA GLY A 273 -37.03 12.52 -27.04
C GLY A 273 -35.72 12.90 -26.31
N PRO A 274 -35.63 12.65 -24.99
CA PRO A 274 -34.46 13.06 -24.21
C PRO A 274 -33.27 12.12 -24.47
N LEU A 275 -32.05 12.62 -24.25
CA LEU A 275 -30.90 11.74 -24.04
C LEU A 275 -31.14 10.87 -22.80
N ALA A 276 -30.38 9.78 -22.66
CA ALA A 276 -30.45 8.95 -21.45
C ALA A 276 -30.32 9.85 -20.22
N SER A 277 -31.18 9.62 -19.22
CA SER A 277 -31.31 10.48 -18.04
C SER A 277 -30.14 10.39 -17.07
N ASP A 278 -29.20 9.49 -17.33
CA ASP A 278 -27.96 9.30 -16.57
C ASP A 278 -26.74 9.89 -17.30
N CYS A 279 -25.56 9.71 -16.73
CA CYS A 279 -24.32 10.20 -17.31
C CYS A 279 -24.00 9.59 -18.69
N THR A 280 -24.53 8.40 -19.01
CA THR A 280 -24.25 7.69 -20.27
C THR A 280 -24.90 8.37 -21.48
N GLY A 281 -25.83 9.29 -21.22
CA GLY A 281 -26.42 10.16 -22.22
C GLY A 281 -25.42 11.09 -22.91
N CYS A 282 -24.26 11.37 -22.29
CA CYS A 282 -23.17 12.14 -22.89
C CYS A 282 -21.80 11.50 -22.64
N HIS A 283 -21.51 11.16 -21.38
CA HIS A 283 -20.25 10.58 -20.91
C HIS A 283 -20.34 9.05 -20.80
N GLY A 284 -19.37 8.45 -20.12
CA GLY A 284 -19.44 7.05 -19.70
C GLY A 284 -20.11 6.87 -18.33
N ASN A 285 -20.21 5.62 -17.91
CA ASN A 285 -20.39 5.23 -16.51
C ASN A 285 -19.07 4.69 -15.93
N ALA A 286 -19.06 4.42 -14.62
CA ALA A 286 -17.92 3.88 -13.88
C ALA A 286 -17.23 2.67 -14.57
N ALA A 287 -18.01 1.77 -15.18
CA ALA A 287 -17.52 0.54 -15.82
C ALA A 287 -17.19 0.68 -17.32
N SER A 288 -17.66 1.74 -17.98
CA SER A 288 -17.66 1.83 -19.45
C SER A 288 -16.28 2.07 -20.10
N ARG A 289 -15.24 2.39 -19.31
CA ARG A 289 -13.89 2.76 -19.77
C ARG A 289 -13.82 3.92 -20.79
N THR A 290 -14.92 4.64 -21.04
CA THR A 290 -14.98 5.78 -21.98
C THR A 290 -14.71 7.14 -21.32
N LEU A 291 -14.57 7.16 -19.99
CA LEU A 291 -14.18 8.33 -19.21
C LEU A 291 -12.69 8.66 -19.42
N SER A 292 -12.34 9.94 -19.37
CA SER A 292 -10.97 10.41 -19.62
C SER A 292 -10.02 10.16 -18.44
N GLY A 293 -8.72 10.04 -18.70
CA GLY A 293 -7.71 9.94 -17.63
C GLY A 293 -7.79 8.62 -16.86
N ARG A 294 -7.69 8.68 -15.53
CA ARG A 294 -7.58 7.50 -14.64
C ARG A 294 -8.85 7.12 -13.89
N HIS A 295 -10.03 7.42 -14.44
CA HIS A 295 -11.31 7.03 -13.82
C HIS A 295 -11.39 5.54 -13.52
N THR A 296 -11.06 4.65 -14.47
CA THR A 296 -11.13 3.19 -14.27
C THR A 296 -10.31 2.70 -13.07
N ALA A 297 -9.16 3.32 -12.77
CA ALA A 297 -8.35 2.96 -11.61
C ALA A 297 -9.03 3.29 -10.26
N HIS A 298 -10.06 4.15 -10.27
CA HIS A 298 -10.75 4.69 -9.09
C HIS A 298 -12.22 4.26 -9.02
N THR A 299 -12.88 4.09 -10.16
CA THR A 299 -14.32 3.80 -10.28
C THR A 299 -14.59 2.34 -10.67
N ASP A 300 -13.57 1.59 -11.11
CA ASP A 300 -13.69 0.21 -11.59
C ASP A 300 -12.44 -0.62 -11.27
N ASN A 301 -12.05 -0.65 -9.99
CA ASN A 301 -10.84 -1.33 -9.53
C ASN A 301 -10.95 -1.90 -8.09
N SER A 302 -12.10 -2.49 -7.76
CA SER A 302 -12.39 -2.98 -6.40
C SER A 302 -11.43 -4.06 -5.90
N GLY A 303 -10.75 -4.77 -6.81
CA GLY A 303 -9.68 -5.72 -6.47
C GLY A 303 -8.43 -5.08 -5.83
N TYR A 304 -8.27 -3.75 -5.93
CA TYR A 304 -7.14 -3.00 -5.35
C TYR A 304 -7.58 -1.89 -4.40
N LEU A 305 -8.82 -1.40 -4.54
CA LEU A 305 -9.38 -0.40 -3.62
C LEU A 305 -10.16 -1.03 -2.46
N GLY A 306 -10.64 -2.26 -2.63
CA GLY A 306 -11.70 -2.85 -1.81
C GLY A 306 -13.07 -2.42 -2.29
N THR A 307 -13.31 -1.11 -2.42
CA THR A 307 -14.57 -0.54 -2.91
C THR A 307 -14.30 0.54 -3.96
N ASN A 308 -15.05 0.53 -5.07
CA ASN A 308 -14.97 1.56 -6.10
C ASN A 308 -15.50 2.90 -5.57
N PHE A 309 -14.88 4.00 -6.00
CA PHE A 309 -15.34 5.34 -5.62
C PHE A 309 -16.46 5.83 -6.54
N GLY A 310 -17.43 6.48 -5.94
CA GLY A 310 -18.47 7.21 -6.65
C GLY A 310 -17.97 8.55 -7.19
N CYS A 311 -18.61 9.03 -8.25
CA CYS A 311 -18.38 10.34 -8.86
C CYS A 311 -18.49 11.48 -7.84
N ALA A 312 -19.47 11.42 -6.94
CA ALA A 312 -19.70 12.46 -5.93
C ALA A 312 -18.56 12.57 -4.89
N GLU A 313 -17.75 11.52 -4.72
CA GLU A 313 -16.58 11.57 -3.82
C GLU A 313 -15.47 12.48 -4.35
N CYS A 314 -15.46 12.74 -5.66
CA CYS A 314 -14.49 13.58 -6.35
C CYS A 314 -15.09 14.79 -7.10
N HIS A 315 -16.39 14.83 -7.34
CA HIS A 315 -17.10 15.89 -8.07
C HIS A 315 -18.34 16.43 -7.32
N ALA A 316 -18.29 16.52 -5.98
CA ALA A 316 -19.41 16.83 -5.07
C ALA A 316 -20.11 18.19 -5.30
N LYS A 317 -19.47 19.14 -5.99
CA LYS A 317 -20.11 20.40 -6.40
C LYS A 317 -21.03 20.19 -7.61
N THR A 318 -20.67 19.29 -8.52
CA THR A 318 -21.37 19.05 -9.78
C THR A 318 -22.30 17.84 -9.71
N VAL A 319 -21.94 16.81 -8.93
CA VAL A 319 -22.63 15.52 -8.83
C VAL A 319 -23.23 15.36 -7.44
N ALA A 320 -24.50 14.95 -7.36
CA ALA A 320 -25.17 14.68 -6.08
C ALA A 320 -25.01 13.21 -5.66
N ALA A 321 -25.19 12.31 -6.61
CA ALA A 321 -24.99 10.86 -6.51
C ALA A 321 -24.75 10.30 -7.92
N GLU A 322 -24.38 9.02 -8.03
CA GLU A 322 -24.22 8.33 -9.32
C GLU A 322 -25.40 8.61 -10.26
N GLY A 323 -25.11 9.13 -11.45
CA GLY A 323 -26.12 9.43 -12.47
C GLY A 323 -26.90 10.74 -12.29
N SER A 324 -26.60 11.58 -11.30
CA SER A 324 -27.36 12.82 -11.04
C SER A 324 -26.50 14.08 -10.90
N ILE A 325 -26.94 15.15 -11.58
CA ILE A 325 -26.29 16.46 -11.56
C ILE A 325 -26.88 17.31 -10.42
N LYS A 326 -26.02 17.81 -9.55
CA LYS A 326 -26.36 18.71 -8.44
C LYS A 326 -26.52 20.15 -8.90
N ASP A 327 -25.54 20.65 -9.65
CA ASP A 327 -25.51 22.01 -10.17
C ASP A 327 -25.29 21.98 -11.68
N ARG A 328 -26.35 22.30 -12.41
CA ARG A 328 -26.35 22.30 -13.89
C ARG A 328 -25.52 23.42 -14.48
N MET A 329 -25.35 24.54 -13.77
CA MET A 329 -24.51 25.64 -14.23
C MET A 329 -23.03 25.26 -14.13
N LEU A 330 -22.62 24.64 -13.01
CA LEU A 330 -21.27 24.11 -12.86
C LEU A 330 -20.99 22.94 -13.80
N HIS A 331 -21.99 22.09 -14.08
CA HIS A 331 -21.81 20.96 -15.01
C HIS A 331 -21.39 21.39 -16.43
N VAL A 332 -21.92 22.50 -16.93
CA VAL A 332 -21.65 22.95 -18.30
C VAL A 332 -20.62 24.08 -18.39
N ASN A 333 -20.10 24.62 -17.29
CA ASN A 333 -19.26 25.85 -17.29
C ASN A 333 -17.88 25.74 -17.98
N LYS A 334 -17.52 24.59 -18.55
CA LYS A 334 -16.20 24.23 -19.14
C LYS A 334 -15.08 23.98 -18.13
N PHE A 335 -15.41 23.85 -16.85
CA PHE A 335 -14.47 23.50 -15.79
C PHE A 335 -14.84 22.15 -15.18
N VAL A 336 -13.81 21.36 -14.84
CA VAL A 336 -13.99 20.12 -14.10
C VAL A 336 -13.76 20.41 -12.62
N ASP A 337 -14.85 20.55 -11.86
CA ASP A 337 -14.80 20.79 -10.42
C ASP A 337 -14.35 19.54 -9.66
N TYR A 338 -13.08 19.49 -9.26
CA TYR A 338 -12.56 18.46 -8.36
C TYR A 338 -12.86 18.86 -6.90
N SER A 339 -13.83 18.18 -6.28
CA SER A 339 -14.40 18.51 -4.98
C SER A 339 -15.04 17.30 -4.32
N GLY A 340 -14.90 17.11 -3.00
CA GLY A 340 -15.50 15.98 -2.30
C GLY A 340 -14.61 15.42 -1.20
N SER A 341 -15.07 14.38 -0.52
CA SER A 341 -14.38 13.77 0.62
C SER A 341 -13.10 13.05 0.23
N ARG A 342 -13.00 12.57 -1.02
CA ARG A 342 -11.82 11.91 -1.59
C ARG A 342 -11.06 12.80 -2.58
N ALA A 343 -11.51 14.04 -2.77
CA ALA A 343 -10.79 15.04 -3.55
C ALA A 343 -9.93 15.93 -2.65
N GLY A 344 -8.71 16.21 -3.09
CA GLY A 344 -7.86 17.25 -2.51
C GLY A 344 -8.15 18.65 -3.02
N ARG A 345 -7.42 19.64 -2.49
CA ARG A 345 -7.40 21.01 -3.03
C ARG A 345 -6.63 21.14 -4.35
N SER A 346 -5.96 20.07 -4.80
CA SER A 346 -5.18 20.03 -6.04
C SER A 346 -5.23 18.64 -6.67
N ALA A 347 -4.94 18.55 -7.97
CA ALA A 347 -4.80 17.28 -8.70
C ALA A 347 -3.39 16.65 -8.58
N ALA A 348 -2.61 17.04 -7.57
CA ALA A 348 -1.26 16.52 -7.35
C ALA A 348 -1.29 15.27 -6.44
N CYS A 349 -1.22 14.08 -7.04
CA CYS A 349 -1.46 12.79 -6.39
C CYS A 349 -0.42 12.40 -5.32
N SER A 350 0.71 13.10 -5.23
CA SER A 350 1.90 12.76 -4.45
C SER A 350 1.83 13.08 -2.95
N SER A 351 0.70 13.58 -2.43
CA SER A 351 0.55 13.96 -1.01
C SER A 351 -0.74 13.44 -0.37
N PHE A 352 -1.39 12.44 -0.97
CA PHE A 352 -2.66 11.90 -0.49
C PHE A 352 -2.48 10.55 0.19
N TYR A 353 -3.21 10.35 1.28
CA TYR A 353 -3.18 9.08 2.04
C TYR A 353 -3.45 7.85 1.16
N CYS A 354 -4.34 7.95 0.17
CA CYS A 354 -4.66 6.86 -0.77
C CYS A 354 -3.47 6.40 -1.62
N HIS A 355 -2.48 7.28 -1.85
CA HIS A 355 -1.22 6.94 -2.49
C HIS A 355 -0.08 7.01 -1.48
N SER A 356 -0.24 6.30 -0.36
CA SER A 356 0.77 6.19 0.68
C SER A 356 1.00 4.74 1.09
N ASP A 357 2.09 4.50 1.80
CA ASP A 357 2.38 3.21 2.43
C ASP A 357 1.56 2.97 3.72
N GLY A 358 0.65 3.88 4.08
CA GLY A 358 -0.12 3.86 5.32
C GLY A 358 0.68 4.28 6.57
N LYS A 359 1.96 4.63 6.43
CA LYS A 359 2.88 5.05 7.50
C LYS A 359 3.47 6.45 7.28
N GLY A 360 2.90 7.21 6.36
CA GLY A 360 3.24 8.62 6.11
C GLY A 360 4.24 8.85 4.98
N ARG A 361 4.59 7.82 4.20
CA ARG A 361 5.32 8.00 2.95
C ARG A 361 4.36 7.90 1.78
N PHE A 362 4.41 8.89 0.90
CA PHE A 362 3.60 8.95 -0.30
C PHE A 362 4.33 8.39 -1.52
N THR A 363 3.59 7.75 -2.41
CA THR A 363 4.01 7.37 -3.76
C THR A 363 3.37 8.36 -4.73
N ASP A 364 4.13 8.88 -5.68
CA ASP A 364 3.57 9.68 -6.76
C ASP A 364 3.21 8.77 -7.95
N PRO A 365 1.91 8.55 -8.25
CA PRO A 365 1.50 7.80 -9.43
C PRO A 365 1.63 8.63 -10.72
N GLY A 366 1.95 9.92 -10.64
CA GLY A 366 1.99 10.86 -11.76
C GLY A 366 0.68 11.64 -11.95
N THR A 367 0.42 12.13 -13.16
CA THR A 367 -0.75 12.99 -13.45
C THR A 367 -2.03 12.18 -13.72
N TRP A 368 -3.20 12.79 -13.54
CA TRP A 368 -4.49 12.15 -13.83
C TRP A 368 -4.65 11.66 -15.28
N SER A 369 -3.95 12.26 -16.25
CA SER A 369 -4.04 11.89 -17.67
C SER A 369 -3.01 10.87 -18.12
N ALA A 370 -1.86 10.76 -17.44
CA ALA A 370 -0.72 9.96 -17.91
C ALA A 370 -0.06 9.07 -16.85
N GLY A 371 -0.35 9.26 -15.55
CA GLY A 371 0.28 8.56 -14.43
C GLY A 371 0.14 7.04 -14.51
N ALA A 372 1.14 6.27 -14.08
CA ALA A 372 1.10 4.82 -14.19
C ALA A 372 0.07 4.21 -13.20
N PRO A 373 -0.67 3.16 -13.58
CA PRO A 373 -1.53 2.46 -12.64
C PRO A 373 -0.69 1.72 -11.60
N ILE A 374 -1.22 1.63 -10.37
CA ILE A 374 -0.65 0.82 -9.29
C ILE A 374 -1.46 -0.49 -9.25
N ASP A 375 -0.87 -1.55 -9.78
CA ASP A 375 -1.54 -2.83 -10.04
C ASP A 375 -1.09 -3.95 -9.08
N ASP A 376 -0.39 -3.59 -7.99
CA ASP A 376 -0.02 -4.52 -6.93
C ASP A 376 0.17 -3.81 -5.57
N CYS A 377 0.33 -4.60 -4.52
CA CYS A 377 0.60 -4.09 -3.18
C CYS A 377 1.94 -3.33 -3.12
N LYS A 378 2.91 -3.72 -3.97
CA LYS A 378 4.29 -3.22 -3.93
C LYS A 378 4.42 -1.78 -4.43
N GLY A 379 3.52 -1.33 -5.29
CA GLY A 379 3.48 0.07 -5.74
C GLY A 379 3.22 1.07 -4.60
N CYS A 380 2.60 0.64 -3.50
CA CYS A 380 2.43 1.47 -2.29
C CYS A 380 3.24 0.94 -1.11
N HIS A 381 3.05 -0.32 -0.73
CA HIS A 381 3.67 -0.92 0.44
C HIS A 381 5.02 -1.55 0.05
N GLY A 382 6.09 -1.28 0.80
CA GLY A 382 7.40 -1.85 0.48
C GLY A 382 8.08 -1.24 -0.76
N ALA A 383 7.54 -0.16 -1.32
CA ALA A 383 8.09 0.53 -2.49
C ALA A 383 9.48 1.16 -2.27
N ARG A 384 9.89 1.37 -1.00
CA ARG A 384 11.16 2.00 -0.64
C ARG A 384 12.34 1.12 -1.07
N THR A 385 13.33 1.68 -1.75
CA THR A 385 14.55 0.95 -2.05
C THR A 385 15.51 0.93 -0.86
N VAL A 386 16.49 0.01 -0.85
CA VAL A 386 17.56 0.02 0.17
C VAL A 386 18.36 1.32 0.10
N ALA A 387 18.57 1.86 -1.11
CA ALA A 387 19.23 3.16 -1.31
C ALA A 387 18.43 4.31 -0.65
N ASP A 388 17.11 4.22 -0.66
CA ASP A 388 16.24 5.18 0.01
C ASP A 388 16.15 4.95 1.52
N GLY A 389 16.83 3.94 2.09
CA GLY A 389 16.85 3.61 3.51
C GLY A 389 15.84 2.55 3.97
N ALA A 390 15.40 1.66 3.08
CA ALA A 390 14.70 0.44 3.49
C ALA A 390 15.64 -0.53 4.22
N ALA A 391 15.10 -1.31 5.16
CA ALA A 391 15.84 -2.36 5.86
C ALA A 391 16.07 -3.60 4.99
N PHE A 392 15.21 -3.83 3.99
CA PHE A 392 15.31 -4.93 3.04
C PHE A 392 14.53 -4.61 1.76
N THR A 393 14.80 -5.34 0.68
CA THR A 393 14.05 -5.21 -0.57
C THR A 393 12.74 -5.99 -0.46
N SER A 394 11.59 -5.31 -0.65
CA SER A 394 10.27 -5.94 -0.59
C SER A 394 10.07 -6.94 -1.73
N VAL A 395 9.57 -8.14 -1.40
CA VAL A 395 9.28 -9.22 -2.35
C VAL A 395 7.85 -9.13 -2.88
N ALA A 396 6.89 -8.83 -2.01
CA ALA A 396 5.46 -8.93 -2.29
C ALA A 396 4.64 -7.70 -1.84
N GLY A 397 5.32 -6.60 -1.51
CA GLY A 397 4.69 -5.40 -0.98
C GLY A 397 4.64 -5.38 0.54
N GLU A 398 5.40 -6.22 1.21
CA GLU A 398 5.52 -6.17 2.66
C GLU A 398 6.27 -4.89 3.10
N PRO A 399 5.78 -4.19 4.16
CA PRO A 399 6.44 -2.98 4.62
C PRO A 399 7.90 -3.21 5.01
N ASN A 400 8.81 -2.42 4.45
CA ASN A 400 10.25 -2.66 4.51
C ASN A 400 11.07 -1.58 5.21
N TYR A 401 10.42 -0.75 6.03
CA TYR A 401 11.09 0.20 6.91
C TYR A 401 11.87 -0.50 8.04
N ALA A 402 12.90 0.17 8.58
CA ALA A 402 13.66 -0.36 9.72
C ALA A 402 12.78 -0.47 10.98
N SER A 403 12.92 -1.60 11.69
CA SER A 403 12.24 -1.81 12.97
C SER A 403 12.87 -0.95 14.06
N VAL A 404 12.06 -0.24 14.84
CA VAL A 404 12.49 0.50 16.05
C VAL A 404 12.46 -0.35 17.33
N GLY A 405 12.31 -1.68 17.19
CA GLY A 405 12.15 -2.60 18.30
C GLY A 405 10.68 -2.84 18.66
N VAL A 406 10.46 -3.45 19.82
CA VAL A 406 9.13 -3.91 20.26
C VAL A 406 8.18 -2.75 20.58
N GLY A 407 6.92 -2.86 20.15
CA GLY A 407 5.85 -1.91 20.55
C GLY A 407 5.97 -0.48 20.01
N GLY A 408 6.93 -0.18 19.14
CA GLY A 408 7.10 1.12 18.49
C GLY A 408 6.17 1.34 17.29
N ALA A 409 6.06 2.59 16.85
CA ALA A 409 5.20 2.98 15.72
C ALA A 409 5.58 2.31 14.39
N THR A 410 6.87 2.01 14.22
CA THR A 410 7.47 1.32 13.07
C THR A 410 8.10 -0.02 13.47
N SER A 411 7.57 -0.70 14.50
CA SER A 411 7.92 -2.11 14.75
C SER A 411 7.72 -2.92 13.47
N ASN A 412 8.74 -3.65 13.04
CA ASN A 412 8.71 -4.39 11.80
C ASN A 412 9.24 -5.83 11.98
N SER A 413 8.40 -6.80 11.61
CA SER A 413 8.78 -8.22 11.49
C SER A 413 8.36 -8.82 10.14
N HIS A 414 7.95 -8.00 9.17
CA HIS A 414 7.40 -8.47 7.89
C HIS A 414 8.40 -9.31 7.08
N PHE A 415 9.69 -8.94 7.07
CA PHE A 415 10.74 -9.71 6.39
C PHE A 415 10.74 -11.19 6.78
N TYR A 416 10.42 -11.50 8.05
CA TYR A 416 10.42 -12.87 8.56
C TYR A 416 9.12 -13.63 8.27
N HIS A 417 8.01 -12.92 8.10
CA HIS A 417 6.68 -13.53 7.91
C HIS A 417 6.30 -13.64 6.43
N VAL A 418 6.79 -12.72 5.59
CA VAL A 418 6.58 -12.72 4.14
C VAL A 418 7.80 -13.31 3.45
N GLY A 419 8.96 -12.64 3.58
CA GLY A 419 10.25 -13.15 3.11
C GLY A 419 10.19 -13.84 1.74
N THR A 420 10.74 -15.05 1.65
CA THR A 420 10.71 -15.88 0.44
C THR A 420 9.36 -16.57 0.20
N SER A 421 8.46 -16.58 1.18
CA SER A 421 7.13 -17.19 1.06
C SER A 421 6.16 -16.32 0.24
N GLY A 422 6.44 -15.03 0.09
CA GLY A 422 5.75 -14.14 -0.84
C GLY A 422 4.31 -13.77 -0.44
N ALA A 423 3.57 -13.21 -1.39
CA ALA A 423 2.29 -12.52 -1.17
C ALA A 423 1.24 -13.36 -0.43
N SER A 424 1.20 -14.68 -0.68
CA SER A 424 0.20 -15.59 -0.11
C SER A 424 0.24 -15.74 1.42
N THR A 425 1.19 -15.10 2.11
CA THR A 425 1.24 -15.05 3.57
C THR A 425 0.43 -13.90 4.15
N CYS A 426 0.11 -12.85 3.38
CA CYS A 426 -0.54 -11.64 3.88
C CYS A 426 -1.93 -11.92 4.49
N ASP A 427 -2.70 -12.84 3.91
CA ASP A 427 -4.00 -13.26 4.45
C ASP A 427 -3.86 -14.01 5.78
N THR A 428 -2.66 -14.42 6.21
CA THR A 428 -2.46 -15.01 7.55
C THR A 428 -2.82 -14.01 8.64
N CYS A 429 -2.58 -12.71 8.40
CA CYS A 429 -2.73 -11.64 9.39
C CYS A 429 -3.67 -10.51 8.96
N HIS A 430 -3.97 -10.36 7.67
CA HIS A 430 -4.75 -9.23 7.16
C HIS A 430 -6.05 -9.66 6.46
N THR A 431 -6.77 -10.63 7.04
CA THR A 431 -7.98 -11.22 6.42
C THR A 431 -9.14 -10.25 6.17
N LEU A 432 -9.19 -9.12 6.88
CA LEU A 432 -10.16 -8.04 6.60
C LEU A 432 -9.79 -7.25 5.34
N THR A 433 -8.51 -7.25 4.97
CA THR A 433 -7.96 -6.53 3.81
C THR A 433 -7.76 -7.45 2.61
N THR A 434 -7.26 -8.68 2.78
CA THR A 434 -6.98 -9.61 1.68
C THR A 434 -7.21 -11.06 2.11
N THR A 435 -7.70 -11.89 1.18
CA THR A 435 -7.87 -13.35 1.36
C THR A 435 -6.88 -14.18 0.53
N THR A 436 -6.24 -13.56 -0.46
CA THR A 436 -5.29 -14.21 -1.38
C THR A 436 -3.86 -13.71 -1.15
N GLY A 437 -3.71 -12.53 -0.55
CA GLY A 437 -2.46 -11.81 -0.40
C GLY A 437 -2.02 -11.03 -1.64
N THR A 438 -2.67 -11.22 -2.78
CA THR A 438 -2.36 -10.53 -4.06
C THR A 438 -3.43 -9.54 -4.50
N SER A 439 -4.59 -9.52 -3.84
CA SER A 439 -5.69 -8.59 -4.12
C SER A 439 -6.39 -8.19 -2.83
N ILE A 440 -6.97 -6.98 -2.81
CA ILE A 440 -7.83 -6.53 -1.73
C ILE A 440 -9.17 -7.29 -1.80
N ARG A 441 -9.74 -7.59 -0.64
CA ARG A 441 -11.05 -8.21 -0.51
C ARG A 441 -12.11 -7.26 -1.06
N ILE A 442 -12.88 -7.73 -2.04
CA ILE A 442 -13.99 -6.97 -2.64
C ILE A 442 -14.98 -6.56 -1.54
N GLY A 443 -15.35 -5.29 -1.53
CA GLY A 443 -16.20 -4.65 -0.53
C GLY A 443 -15.50 -4.33 0.79
N SER A 444 -14.18 -4.51 0.90
CA SER A 444 -13.45 -4.14 2.12
C SER A 444 -13.46 -2.64 2.33
N SER A 445 -13.87 -2.22 3.53
CA SER A 445 -13.72 -0.84 4.01
C SER A 445 -12.42 -0.60 4.77
N SER A 446 -11.72 -1.66 5.20
CA SER A 446 -10.53 -1.58 6.06
C SER A 446 -9.25 -1.19 5.32
N HIS A 447 -9.19 -1.34 4.00
CA HIS A 447 -7.95 -1.03 3.26
C HIS A 447 -7.61 0.47 3.26
N LEU A 448 -8.63 1.33 3.27
CA LEU A 448 -8.48 2.79 3.05
C LEU A 448 -9.07 3.64 4.19
N ASP A 449 -9.23 3.06 5.38
CA ASP A 449 -9.85 3.73 6.54
C ASP A 449 -8.85 4.47 7.46
N GLY A 450 -7.55 4.39 7.19
CA GLY A 450 -6.52 5.00 8.04
C GLY A 450 -5.96 4.09 9.12
N SER A 451 -6.56 2.93 9.34
CA SER A 451 -6.22 2.00 10.41
C SER A 451 -5.30 0.88 9.92
N ILE A 452 -4.55 0.29 10.84
CA ILE A 452 -3.71 -0.88 10.56
C ILE A 452 -4.28 -2.04 11.36
N ASP A 453 -5.09 -2.84 10.67
CA ASP A 453 -5.78 -3.98 11.26
C ASP A 453 -4.98 -5.27 11.10
N VAL A 454 -4.83 -5.99 12.21
CA VAL A 454 -4.32 -7.37 12.21
C VAL A 454 -5.46 -8.28 12.62
N ASN A 455 -5.98 -9.03 11.66
CA ASN A 455 -7.01 -10.05 11.87
C ASN A 455 -6.51 -11.40 11.33
N PHE A 456 -6.22 -12.31 12.26
CA PHE A 456 -5.65 -13.60 11.94
C PHE A 456 -6.61 -14.50 11.15
N ASN A 457 -6.07 -15.24 10.19
CA ASN A 457 -6.77 -16.36 9.56
C ASN A 457 -6.77 -17.55 10.52
N PRO A 458 -7.93 -17.98 11.05
CA PRO A 458 -7.98 -19.06 12.04
C PRO A 458 -7.46 -20.40 11.49
N ALA A 459 -7.53 -20.62 10.18
CA ALA A 459 -7.01 -21.83 9.55
C ALA A 459 -5.48 -21.86 9.46
N LYS A 460 -4.82 -20.69 9.40
CA LYS A 460 -3.36 -20.57 9.28
C LYS A 460 -2.68 -20.27 10.63
N ALA A 461 -3.25 -19.36 11.40
CA ALA A 461 -2.71 -18.90 12.68
C ALA A 461 -3.24 -19.68 13.89
N GLY A 462 -4.30 -20.48 13.72
CA GLY A 462 -5.00 -21.19 14.80
C GLY A 462 -6.24 -20.42 15.29
N GLY A 463 -7.32 -21.15 15.60
CA GLY A 463 -8.63 -20.55 15.93
C GLY A 463 -8.67 -19.68 17.18
N ALA A 464 -7.66 -19.74 18.04
CA ALA A 464 -7.53 -18.92 19.24
C ALA A 464 -6.53 -17.76 19.07
N ALA A 465 -5.91 -17.60 17.90
CA ALA A 465 -4.91 -16.58 17.64
C ALA A 465 -5.47 -15.17 17.86
N GLN A 466 -4.72 -14.35 18.59
CA GLN A 466 -5.16 -13.02 18.99
C GLN A 466 -4.06 -11.99 18.77
N TRP A 467 -4.47 -10.83 18.28
CA TRP A 467 -3.66 -9.62 18.23
C TRP A 467 -4.09 -8.70 19.38
N GLY A 468 -3.25 -8.63 20.41
CA GLY A 468 -3.51 -7.90 21.63
C GLY A 468 -2.84 -6.53 21.70
N ASN A 469 -3.08 -5.85 22.82
CA ASN A 469 -2.45 -4.56 23.15
C ASN A 469 -0.91 -4.63 23.05
N ASN A 470 -0.32 -3.48 22.75
CA ASN A 470 1.13 -3.34 22.56
C ASN A 470 1.72 -4.22 21.43
N ARG A 471 0.89 -4.63 20.44
CA ARG A 471 1.31 -5.45 19.29
C ARG A 471 1.77 -6.86 19.70
N THR A 472 1.04 -7.46 20.63
CA THR A 472 1.34 -8.80 21.16
C THR A 472 0.52 -9.86 20.42
N CYS A 473 1.17 -10.91 19.95
CA CYS A 473 0.51 -12.08 19.37
C CYS A 473 0.37 -13.16 20.45
N THR A 474 -0.84 -13.62 20.74
CA THR A 474 -1.10 -14.69 21.72
C THR A 474 -1.84 -15.86 21.08
N ASN A 475 -1.62 -17.07 21.60
CA ASN A 475 -2.28 -18.31 21.15
C ASN A 475 -2.08 -18.62 19.64
N VAL A 476 -1.04 -18.06 19.02
CA VAL A 476 -0.72 -18.30 17.60
C VAL A 476 -0.06 -19.67 17.46
N ALA A 477 -0.60 -20.53 16.59
CA ALA A 477 -0.13 -21.89 16.36
C ALA A 477 1.33 -21.93 15.89
N CYS A 478 1.73 -21.02 15.01
CA CYS A 478 3.12 -20.90 14.52
C CYS A 478 4.12 -20.58 15.64
N HIS A 479 3.66 -19.95 16.73
CA HIS A 479 4.45 -19.64 17.93
C HIS A 479 4.17 -20.63 19.07
N SER A 480 3.57 -21.79 18.78
CA SER A 480 3.19 -22.80 19.78
C SER A 480 2.36 -22.23 20.95
N GLY A 481 1.58 -21.18 20.68
CA GLY A 481 0.80 -20.46 21.68
C GLY A 481 1.61 -19.55 22.61
N VAL A 482 2.93 -19.46 22.45
CA VAL A 482 3.77 -18.56 23.24
C VAL A 482 3.45 -17.10 22.87
N PRO A 483 3.18 -16.23 23.86
CA PRO A 483 3.06 -14.80 23.62
C PRO A 483 4.37 -14.22 23.07
N VAL A 484 4.29 -13.54 21.93
CA VAL A 484 5.43 -12.85 21.30
C VAL A 484 5.04 -11.44 20.89
N GLN A 485 6.01 -10.53 20.79
CA GLN A 485 5.73 -9.14 20.43
C GLN A 485 6.22 -8.80 19.02
N TRP A 486 5.41 -8.07 18.26
CA TRP A 486 5.81 -7.60 16.92
C TRP A 486 6.98 -6.63 17.01
N GLY A 487 8.00 -6.84 16.18
CA GLY A 487 9.27 -6.11 16.22
C GLY A 487 10.33 -6.71 17.17
N GLU A 488 10.04 -7.81 17.85
CA GLU A 488 11.00 -8.52 18.71
C GLU A 488 12.11 -9.22 17.91
N ALA A 489 13.28 -9.39 18.53
CA ALA A 489 14.39 -10.13 17.95
C ALA A 489 14.12 -11.65 17.96
N ARG A 490 14.59 -12.35 16.91
CA ARG A 490 14.39 -13.80 16.75
C ARG A 490 15.13 -14.61 17.80
N HIS A 491 14.43 -15.53 18.46
CA HIS A 491 15.01 -16.51 19.38
C HIS A 491 14.11 -17.75 19.58
N CYS A 492 14.66 -18.89 19.99
CA CYS A 492 13.95 -20.17 20.07
C CYS A 492 12.75 -20.19 21.05
N ASP A 493 12.80 -19.42 22.14
CA ASP A 493 11.70 -19.40 23.12
C ASP A 493 10.41 -18.77 22.57
N MET A 494 10.45 -18.17 21.36
CA MET A 494 9.22 -17.74 20.66
C MET A 494 8.29 -18.91 20.33
N CYS A 495 8.81 -20.13 20.36
CA CYS A 495 8.02 -21.35 20.14
C CYS A 495 8.21 -22.36 21.28
N HIS A 496 9.43 -22.56 21.78
CA HIS A 496 9.72 -23.54 22.83
C HIS A 496 10.54 -22.94 23.97
N PRO A 497 9.88 -22.39 25.02
CA PRO A 497 10.55 -21.68 26.09
C PRO A 497 11.57 -22.55 26.82
N THR A 498 12.77 -22.02 27.02
CA THR A 498 13.89 -22.75 27.62
C THR A 498 13.57 -23.28 29.03
N ASN A 499 12.74 -22.55 29.79
CA ASN A 499 12.25 -22.95 31.11
C ASN A 499 11.16 -24.05 31.10
N LYS A 500 10.65 -24.44 29.92
CA LYS A 500 9.68 -25.54 29.74
C LYS A 500 10.31 -26.80 29.13
N LEU A 501 11.60 -26.75 28.80
CA LEU A 501 12.31 -27.90 28.25
C LEU A 501 12.52 -28.97 29.33
N LYS A 502 12.23 -30.23 28.98
CA LYS A 502 12.34 -31.40 29.87
C LYS A 502 13.71 -32.06 29.81
N GLY A 503 14.00 -32.95 30.77
CA GLY A 503 15.24 -33.74 30.82
C GLY A 503 16.47 -32.91 31.16
N ALA A 504 17.63 -33.28 30.62
CA ALA A 504 18.92 -32.70 30.98
C ALA A 504 19.20 -31.30 30.39
N HIS A 505 18.23 -30.61 29.80
CA HIS A 505 18.42 -29.24 29.29
C HIS A 505 18.94 -28.28 30.37
N ALA A 506 18.40 -28.35 31.59
CA ALA A 506 18.85 -27.52 32.72
C ALA A 506 20.29 -27.80 33.16
N LYS A 507 20.91 -28.90 32.71
CA LYS A 507 22.33 -29.21 32.94
C LYS A 507 23.25 -28.59 31.89
N HIS A 508 22.72 -28.30 30.69
CA HIS A 508 23.46 -27.86 29.51
C HIS A 508 23.18 -26.40 29.11
N LEU A 509 22.07 -25.84 29.61
CA LEU A 509 21.61 -24.48 29.35
C LEU A 509 21.44 -23.73 30.67
N SER A 510 21.88 -22.47 30.71
CA SER A 510 21.74 -21.61 31.87
C SER A 510 21.19 -20.23 31.57
N GLY A 511 19.88 -20.15 31.28
CA GLY A 511 19.05 -18.95 31.43
C GLY A 511 19.33 -17.76 30.51
N THR A 512 20.57 -17.48 30.14
CA THR A 512 20.94 -16.45 29.16
C THR A 512 20.80 -17.03 27.76
N ARG A 513 20.04 -16.32 26.93
CA ARG A 513 19.46 -16.86 25.70
C ARG A 513 20.34 -16.43 24.52
N PRO A 514 20.92 -17.36 23.74
CA PRO A 514 21.69 -17.00 22.57
C PRO A 514 20.77 -16.47 21.46
N LEU A 515 21.17 -15.36 20.83
CA LEU A 515 20.58 -14.88 19.58
C LEU A 515 20.92 -15.84 18.42
N PHE A 516 20.26 -15.68 17.28
CA PHE A 516 20.43 -16.59 16.14
C PHE A 516 21.88 -16.80 15.67
N TYR A 517 22.70 -15.77 15.81
CA TYR A 517 24.11 -15.77 15.44
C TYR A 517 25.05 -16.38 16.50
N GLY A 518 24.54 -16.72 17.70
CA GLY A 518 25.30 -17.29 18.82
C GLY A 518 25.05 -18.76 19.08
N TYR A 519 24.33 -19.48 18.22
CA TYR A 519 23.86 -20.84 18.53
C TYR A 519 24.93 -21.94 18.51
N THR A 520 26.09 -21.70 17.91
CA THR A 520 27.24 -22.62 17.97
C THR A 520 28.19 -22.30 19.13
N ALA A 521 27.96 -21.20 19.85
CA ALA A 521 28.86 -20.74 20.90
C ALA A 521 28.82 -21.65 22.14
N ASN A 522 29.92 -21.65 22.90
CA ASN A 522 29.97 -22.13 24.27
C ASN A 522 30.18 -20.92 25.18
N ARG A 523 29.22 -20.64 26.06
CA ARG A 523 29.24 -19.51 27.00
C ARG A 523 29.36 -19.98 28.45
N SER A 524 29.74 -21.24 28.65
CA SER A 524 29.90 -21.81 29.99
C SER A 524 30.89 -20.98 30.81
N PHE A 525 30.60 -20.79 32.09
CA PHE A 525 31.39 -19.94 32.98
C PHE A 525 31.36 -20.46 34.41
N GLY A 526 32.22 -19.91 35.26
CA GLY A 526 32.27 -20.15 36.70
C GLY A 526 32.74 -21.55 37.09
N ASP A 527 32.76 -21.80 38.39
CA ASP A 527 33.23 -23.04 39.01
C ASP A 527 32.09 -24.04 39.24
N ASP A 528 32.32 -25.06 40.06
CA ASP A 528 31.29 -26.04 40.42
C ASP A 528 30.12 -25.45 41.23
N ILE A 529 30.36 -24.37 41.97
CA ILE A 529 29.39 -23.79 42.92
C ILE A 529 28.52 -22.75 42.21
N THR A 530 29.16 -21.86 41.47
CA THR A 530 28.55 -20.67 40.85
C THR A 530 28.38 -20.83 39.35
N GLY A 531 29.18 -21.71 38.73
CA GLY A 531 29.24 -21.87 37.30
C GLY A 531 28.16 -22.75 36.71
N ARG A 532 27.93 -22.55 35.42
CA ARG A 532 26.94 -23.29 34.64
C ARG A 532 27.48 -23.61 33.26
N TYR A 533 26.99 -24.72 32.70
CA TYR A 533 27.18 -24.96 31.28
C TYR A 533 26.14 -24.18 30.49
N GLU A 534 26.60 -23.48 29.46
CA GLU A 534 25.76 -22.64 28.62
C GLU A 534 26.13 -22.88 27.15
N PHE A 535 25.72 -24.03 26.64
CA PHE A 535 25.94 -24.40 25.25
C PHE A 535 24.85 -23.78 24.37
N GLY A 536 25.23 -23.17 23.25
CA GLY A 536 24.28 -22.77 22.24
C GLY A 536 23.53 -23.98 21.67
N CYS A 537 22.26 -23.78 21.28
CA CYS A 537 21.36 -24.86 20.87
C CYS A 537 21.93 -25.72 19.73
N SER A 538 22.73 -25.13 18.83
CA SER A 538 23.29 -25.83 17.68
C SER A 538 24.49 -26.73 17.99
N ASN A 539 24.86 -26.87 19.26
CA ASN A 539 25.72 -27.97 19.70
C ASN A 539 25.00 -29.32 19.69
N CYS A 540 23.65 -29.32 19.79
CA CYS A 540 22.82 -30.53 19.79
C CYS A 540 21.75 -30.53 18.68
N HIS A 541 21.31 -29.36 18.25
CA HIS A 541 20.26 -29.19 17.24
C HIS A 541 20.85 -28.71 15.89
N PRO A 542 20.18 -28.97 14.77
CA PRO A 542 20.57 -28.38 13.49
C PRO A 542 20.41 -26.84 13.50
N VAL A 543 21.31 -26.12 12.83
CA VAL A 543 21.23 -24.64 12.67
C VAL A 543 20.13 -24.28 11.67
N ALA A 544 19.99 -25.09 10.61
CA ALA A 544 18.94 -24.96 9.61
C ALA A 544 18.25 -26.31 9.43
N ASN A 545 16.91 -26.32 9.58
CA ASN A 545 16.08 -27.49 9.40
C ASN A 545 14.77 -27.08 8.73
N GLY A 546 14.47 -27.67 7.57
CA GLY A 546 13.17 -27.48 6.89
C GLY A 546 11.98 -27.96 7.73
N ASN A 547 12.22 -28.78 8.76
CA ASN A 547 11.20 -29.31 9.66
C ASN A 547 11.04 -28.54 10.98
N HIS A 548 11.75 -27.42 11.19
CA HIS A 548 11.74 -26.72 12.49
C HIS A 548 10.36 -26.14 12.85
N GLY A 549 9.51 -25.85 11.85
CA GLY A 549 8.13 -25.40 12.05
C GLY A 549 7.10 -26.54 12.18
N ASN A 550 7.51 -27.80 12.03
CA ASN A 550 6.59 -28.95 11.93
C ASN A 550 6.34 -29.62 13.29
N GLY A 551 6.70 -28.97 14.39
CA GLY A 551 6.56 -29.49 15.76
C GLY A 551 7.53 -30.62 16.13
N GLN A 552 8.56 -30.89 15.31
CA GLN A 552 9.57 -31.90 15.58
C GLN A 552 10.87 -31.29 16.11
N VAL A 553 11.35 -31.83 17.24
CA VAL A 553 12.67 -31.49 17.80
C VAL A 553 13.68 -32.52 17.29
N LEU A 554 14.56 -32.09 16.38
CA LEU A 554 15.61 -32.95 15.83
C LEU A 554 16.94 -32.72 16.54
N LEU A 555 17.69 -33.80 16.74
CA LEU A 555 19.09 -33.75 17.17
C LEU A 555 19.99 -33.94 15.94
N ASP A 556 21.09 -33.19 15.90
CA ASP A 556 22.11 -33.29 14.86
C ASP A 556 23.50 -33.14 15.47
N PHE A 557 24.17 -34.29 15.63
CA PHE A 557 25.49 -34.41 16.22
C PHE A 557 26.59 -34.68 15.18
N ARG A 558 26.27 -34.63 13.89
CA ARG A 558 27.25 -34.89 12.83
C ARG A 558 28.39 -33.88 12.90
N PRO A 559 29.67 -34.32 12.80
CA PRO A 559 30.82 -33.43 12.90
C PRO A 559 31.01 -32.53 11.68
N ALA A 560 30.30 -32.80 10.58
CA ALA A 560 30.22 -31.92 9.41
C ALA A 560 28.87 -32.08 8.72
N VAL A 561 28.32 -30.97 8.20
CA VAL A 561 27.08 -30.93 7.42
C VAL A 561 27.30 -30.05 6.20
N ALA A 562 27.06 -30.57 5.00
CA ALA A 562 27.24 -29.81 3.76
C ALA A 562 26.37 -28.54 3.77
N GLY A 563 27.00 -27.39 3.48
CA GLY A 563 26.32 -26.09 3.45
C GLY A 563 25.96 -25.49 4.81
N GLN A 564 26.38 -26.08 5.93
CA GLN A 564 26.14 -25.54 7.28
C GLN A 564 27.43 -25.50 8.12
N GLY A 565 27.63 -24.41 8.86
CA GLY A 565 28.67 -24.35 9.89
C GLY A 565 28.30 -25.22 11.11
N VAL A 566 29.27 -25.94 11.67
CA VAL A 566 29.13 -26.69 12.93
C VAL A 566 29.92 -25.99 14.05
N SER A 567 29.55 -26.20 15.31
CA SER A 567 30.36 -25.71 16.43
C SER A 567 31.68 -26.47 16.54
N LEU A 568 32.67 -25.87 17.21
CA LEU A 568 33.94 -26.56 17.52
C LEU A 568 33.70 -27.87 18.27
N LEU A 569 32.82 -27.87 19.28
CA LEU A 569 32.47 -29.07 20.05
C LEU A 569 31.91 -30.16 19.15
N ARG A 570 30.95 -29.82 18.27
CA ARG A 570 30.34 -30.80 17.35
C ARG A 570 31.34 -31.31 16.32
N SER A 571 32.25 -30.46 15.83
CA SER A 571 33.30 -30.87 14.88
C SER A 571 34.25 -31.95 15.40
N ARG A 572 34.28 -32.17 16.73
CA ARG A 572 35.11 -33.18 17.40
C ARG A 572 34.34 -34.46 17.75
N ASN A 573 33.04 -34.52 17.47
CA ASN A 573 32.28 -35.76 17.58
C ASN A 573 32.85 -36.81 16.62
N SER A 574 32.57 -38.09 16.88
CA SER A 574 33.05 -39.17 16.03
C SER A 574 32.63 -38.98 14.58
N ALA A 575 33.58 -39.19 13.66
CA ALA A 575 33.31 -39.24 12.22
C ALA A 575 32.33 -40.36 11.83
N GLY A 576 32.09 -41.34 12.72
CA GLY A 576 31.08 -42.37 12.54
C GLY A 576 29.64 -41.85 12.56
N ILE A 577 29.38 -40.63 13.06
CA ILE A 577 28.04 -40.02 13.10
C ILE A 577 27.65 -39.47 11.72
N THR A 578 26.81 -40.19 10.98
CA THR A 578 26.47 -39.86 9.58
C THR A 578 25.01 -39.46 9.33
N THR A 579 24.09 -39.66 10.29
CA THR A 579 22.64 -39.40 10.13
C THR A 579 22.11 -38.37 11.14
N ALA A 580 21.00 -37.69 10.79
CA ALA A 580 20.26 -36.77 11.67
C ALA A 580 18.92 -37.40 12.08
N GLY A 581 18.44 -37.16 13.31
CA GLY A 581 17.20 -37.78 13.80
C GLY A 581 17.04 -37.80 15.32
N VAL A 582 15.97 -38.43 15.80
CA VAL A 582 15.71 -38.59 17.24
C VAL A 582 16.52 -39.78 17.76
N ALA A 583 17.43 -39.47 18.70
CA ALA A 583 18.45 -40.36 19.25
C ALA A 583 19.48 -40.91 18.25
N GLY A 584 20.74 -40.83 18.66
CA GLY A 584 21.87 -41.14 17.81
C GLY A 584 21.99 -42.63 17.55
N VAL A 585 21.76 -43.04 16.30
CA VAL A 585 22.48 -44.18 15.77
C VAL A 585 23.43 -43.67 14.71
N ALA A 586 24.68 -43.51 15.12
CA ALA A 586 25.72 -44.24 14.42
C ALA A 586 26.83 -44.65 15.41
N GLY A 587 26.83 -45.95 15.73
CA GLY A 587 27.97 -46.63 16.37
C GLY A 587 27.68 -47.50 17.60
N GLY A 588 26.45 -47.61 18.13
CA GLY A 588 26.13 -48.48 19.28
C GLY A 588 24.90 -49.35 19.01
N THR A 589 25.02 -50.66 19.18
CA THR A 589 24.10 -51.71 18.67
C THR A 589 22.90 -52.02 19.56
N THR A 590 22.28 -51.06 20.26
CA THR A 590 21.04 -51.35 21.02
C THR A 590 19.84 -50.55 20.51
N ALA A 591 18.72 -51.26 20.35
CA ALA A 591 17.48 -50.79 19.71
C ALA A 591 16.61 -49.89 20.60
N ASP A 592 17.13 -49.39 21.72
CA ASP A 592 16.30 -48.94 22.84
C ASP A 592 16.07 -47.42 22.89
N SER A 593 16.67 -46.63 22.00
CA SER A 593 16.46 -45.18 22.00
C SER A 593 15.18 -44.79 21.25
N ILE A 594 14.05 -44.83 21.97
CA ILE A 594 12.71 -44.50 21.42
C ILE A 594 12.46 -42.98 21.45
N PRO A 595 12.01 -42.37 20.33
CA PRO A 595 11.69 -40.95 20.25
C PRO A 595 10.72 -40.47 21.34
N GLY A 596 11.10 -39.40 22.06
CA GLY A 596 10.25 -38.76 23.07
C GLY A 596 10.12 -39.50 24.41
N SER A 597 10.77 -40.67 24.56
CA SER A 597 10.72 -41.46 25.79
C SER A 597 12.08 -41.90 26.33
N ARG A 598 13.12 -42.07 25.47
CA ARG A 598 14.48 -42.43 25.91
C ARG A 598 15.58 -41.85 24.99
N VAL A 599 16.51 -41.07 25.53
CA VAL A 599 17.69 -40.54 24.80
C VAL A 599 18.97 -40.82 25.58
N GLU A 600 19.92 -41.50 24.94
CA GLU A 600 21.29 -41.65 25.41
C GLU A 600 22.25 -41.18 24.31
N CYS A 601 23.30 -40.48 24.71
CA CYS A 601 24.28 -39.90 23.82
C CYS A 601 25.53 -40.79 23.79
N LEU A 602 25.94 -41.17 22.58
CA LEU A 602 27.14 -41.98 22.32
C LEU A 602 28.04 -41.24 21.33
N ASN A 603 29.34 -41.50 21.39
CA ASN A 603 30.32 -40.98 20.42
C ASN A 603 30.41 -39.44 20.36
N LEU A 604 29.99 -38.75 21.43
CA LEU A 604 29.97 -37.28 21.51
C LEU A 604 31.18 -36.74 22.25
N TYR A 605 31.85 -35.74 21.68
CA TYR A 605 33.03 -35.10 22.27
C TYR A 605 32.76 -34.52 23.67
N CYS A 606 31.58 -33.93 23.89
CA CYS A 606 31.20 -33.37 25.19
C CYS A 606 31.18 -34.41 26.34
N HIS A 607 31.08 -35.70 25.99
CA HIS A 607 31.13 -36.83 26.90
C HIS A 607 32.29 -37.75 26.52
N SER A 608 33.46 -37.17 26.24
CA SER A 608 34.66 -37.92 25.90
C SER A 608 35.78 -37.66 26.89
N ASN A 609 36.91 -38.35 26.67
CA ASN A 609 38.14 -38.07 27.39
C ASN A 609 38.81 -36.74 27.01
N GLY A 610 38.30 -36.04 25.98
CA GLY A 610 38.85 -34.79 25.44
C GLY A 610 40.22 -34.94 24.77
N TYR A 611 40.87 -36.09 24.88
CA TYR A 611 42.23 -36.34 24.43
C TYR A 611 42.23 -36.66 22.94
N LEU A 612 42.34 -35.61 22.12
CA LEU A 612 42.25 -35.69 20.66
C LEU A 612 43.07 -36.80 19.97
N PRO A 613 44.31 -37.12 20.40
CA PRO A 613 45.08 -38.21 19.80
C PRO A 613 44.46 -39.60 19.95
N ASP A 614 43.63 -39.80 20.98
CA ASP A 614 42.96 -41.07 21.28
C ASP A 614 41.64 -40.79 22.03
N LEU A 615 40.63 -40.31 21.28
CA LEU A 615 39.34 -39.96 21.85
C LEU A 615 38.56 -41.21 22.27
N ALA A 616 38.34 -41.34 23.56
CA ALA A 616 37.43 -42.32 24.13
C ALA A 616 36.12 -41.64 24.54
N TYR A 617 34.98 -42.21 24.15
CA TYR A 617 33.66 -41.65 24.42
C TYR A 617 32.96 -42.41 25.54
N ALA A 618 32.46 -41.69 26.53
CA ALA A 618 31.61 -42.21 27.59
C ALA A 618 30.17 -42.39 27.08
N SER A 619 29.51 -43.44 27.55
CA SER A 619 28.05 -43.54 27.43
C SER A 619 27.41 -42.58 28.43
N THR A 620 26.49 -41.73 27.97
CA THR A 620 25.73 -40.90 28.91
C THR A 620 24.65 -41.71 29.62
N PRO A 621 24.21 -41.26 30.80
CA PRO A 621 22.92 -41.63 31.34
C PRO A 621 21.78 -41.19 30.42
N GLU A 622 20.60 -41.74 30.68
CA GLU A 622 19.36 -41.37 29.99
C GLU A 622 18.98 -39.89 30.25
N TRP A 623 18.59 -39.18 29.19
CA TRP A 623 18.36 -37.73 29.19
C TRP A 623 17.21 -37.26 30.09
N TYR A 624 16.15 -38.06 30.23
CA TYR A 624 14.94 -37.74 30.96
C TYR A 624 14.94 -38.19 32.43
N GLY A 625 15.91 -39.00 32.88
CA GLY A 625 15.97 -39.41 34.29
C GLY A 625 17.28 -40.03 34.79
N GLY A 626 18.31 -40.16 33.96
CA GLY A 626 19.59 -40.77 34.33
C GLY A 626 20.55 -39.81 35.03
N ALA A 627 21.48 -40.37 35.80
CA ALA A 627 22.61 -39.65 36.39
C ALA A 627 23.88 -40.50 36.34
N PHE A 628 25.04 -39.85 36.24
CA PHE A 628 26.32 -40.52 36.44
C PHE A 628 26.46 -40.92 37.91
N THR A 629 26.96 -42.12 38.16
CA THR A 629 27.19 -42.66 39.51
C THR A 629 28.69 -42.78 39.80
N GLY A 630 29.09 -42.59 41.06
CA GLY A 630 30.49 -42.70 41.48
C GLY A 630 31.29 -41.40 41.30
N ASP A 631 32.58 -41.53 40.99
CA ASP A 631 33.45 -40.38 40.77
C ASP A 631 33.18 -39.71 39.41
N ARG A 632 32.76 -38.45 39.45
CA ARG A 632 32.34 -37.68 38.29
C ARG A 632 33.43 -37.47 37.23
N CYS A 633 34.71 -37.42 37.64
CA CYS A 633 35.82 -37.26 36.70
C CYS A 633 36.10 -38.58 35.98
N ALA A 634 36.11 -39.69 36.73
CA ALA A 634 36.24 -41.03 36.19
C ALA A 634 35.13 -41.43 35.21
N CYS A 635 33.92 -40.84 35.33
CA CYS A 635 32.81 -41.11 34.41
C CYS A 635 33.06 -40.69 32.96
N CYS A 636 34.02 -39.79 32.68
CA CYS A 636 34.21 -39.24 31.33
C CYS A 636 35.63 -39.40 30.79
N HIS A 637 36.67 -39.11 31.58
CA HIS A 637 38.05 -39.00 31.08
C HIS A 637 39.11 -39.56 32.03
N GLY A 638 38.66 -40.22 33.09
CA GLY A 638 39.51 -40.87 34.08
C GLY A 638 40.15 -39.93 35.11
N ASN A 639 40.68 -40.53 36.19
CA ASN A 639 41.55 -39.86 37.14
C ASN A 639 43.04 -39.96 36.73
N SER A 640 43.92 -39.38 37.54
CA SER A 640 45.34 -39.79 37.63
C SER A 640 45.46 -40.66 38.89
N PRO A 641 45.80 -41.97 38.80
CA PRO A 641 46.10 -42.71 37.58
C PRO A 641 44.84 -42.95 36.74
N ASN A 642 45.02 -43.23 35.46
CA ASN A 642 43.92 -43.50 34.53
C ASN A 642 42.97 -44.57 35.09
N SER A 643 41.66 -44.34 34.94
CA SER A 643 40.60 -45.25 35.41
C SER A 643 39.83 -45.83 34.21
N VAL A 644 38.52 -46.12 34.37
CA VAL A 644 37.67 -46.80 33.38
C VAL A 644 37.76 -46.22 31.97
N ILE A 645 37.69 -44.89 31.84
CA ILE A 645 38.00 -44.21 30.58
C ILE A 645 39.39 -43.60 30.72
N PRO A 646 40.37 -44.02 29.90
CA PRO A 646 41.73 -43.50 30.01
C PRO A 646 41.78 -42.05 29.53
N GLY A 647 42.42 -41.20 30.31
CA GLY A 647 42.93 -39.92 29.84
C GLY A 647 44.28 -40.09 29.13
N SER A 648 45.08 -39.04 29.09
CA SER A 648 46.40 -39.08 28.43
C SER A 648 47.39 -40.04 29.12
N ALA A 649 48.45 -40.43 28.43
CA ALA A 649 49.54 -41.24 28.98
C ALA A 649 50.18 -40.59 30.22
N ALA A 650 50.25 -39.25 30.27
CA ALA A 650 50.78 -38.50 31.41
C ALA A 650 50.09 -38.82 32.74
N HIS A 651 48.81 -39.22 32.75
CA HIS A 651 48.10 -39.62 33.97
C HIS A 651 48.66 -40.90 34.58
N ALA A 652 49.12 -41.85 33.77
CA ALA A 652 49.62 -43.13 34.27
C ALA A 652 50.98 -43.00 34.98
N VAL A 653 51.75 -41.95 34.66
CA VAL A 653 53.11 -41.73 35.17
C VAL A 653 53.21 -40.60 36.20
N HIS A 654 52.18 -39.75 36.33
CA HIS A 654 52.12 -38.64 37.30
C HIS A 654 51.00 -38.84 38.33
N VAL A 655 51.13 -39.92 39.12
CA VAL A 655 50.06 -40.46 39.97
C VAL A 655 50.03 -39.84 41.38
N VAL A 656 51.19 -39.59 41.97
CA VAL A 656 51.32 -39.14 43.37
C VAL A 656 52.23 -37.92 43.50
N GLY A 657 53.48 -37.99 43.07
CA GLY A 657 54.47 -36.91 43.23
C GLY A 657 55.86 -37.34 42.77
N ILE A 658 56.89 -36.55 43.08
CA ILE A 658 58.28 -36.88 42.75
C ILE A 658 58.91 -37.69 43.90
N HIS A 659 59.49 -38.84 43.56
CA HIS A 659 60.06 -39.82 44.49
C HIS A 659 59.08 -40.34 45.58
N PRO A 660 57.83 -40.73 45.28
CA PRO A 660 56.86 -41.06 46.32
C PRO A 660 57.10 -42.42 46.99
N GLU A 661 57.70 -43.39 46.28
CA GLU A 661 57.75 -44.82 46.70
C GLU A 661 59.15 -45.32 47.13
N ASP A 662 60.21 -44.52 46.93
CA ASP A 662 61.61 -44.94 47.11
C ASP A 662 62.47 -43.97 47.94
N ILE A 663 61.88 -43.27 48.91
CA ILE A 663 62.65 -42.38 49.79
C ILE A 663 63.20 -43.16 50.99
N TYR A 664 64.48 -43.54 50.97
CA TYR A 664 65.08 -44.32 52.06
C TYR A 664 65.42 -43.50 53.33
N THR A 665 65.17 -44.01 54.54
CA THR A 665 65.51 -43.36 55.83
C THR A 665 67.03 -43.22 56.08
N GLY A 666 67.87 -43.86 55.27
CA GLY A 666 69.32 -43.89 55.47
C GLY A 666 70.03 -44.88 54.54
N LYS A 667 70.88 -45.76 55.12
CA LYS A 667 71.55 -46.85 54.38
C LYS A 667 70.67 -48.11 54.23
N GLY A 668 69.50 -48.16 54.87
CA GLY A 668 68.48 -49.19 54.73
C GLY A 668 67.14 -48.73 55.34
N GLY A 669 66.02 -49.19 54.77
CA GLY A 669 64.64 -48.82 55.18
C GLY A 669 64.02 -47.69 54.34
N ARG A 670 62.72 -47.79 54.03
CA ARG A 670 61.93 -46.74 53.34
C ARG A 670 61.30 -45.80 54.38
N LEU A 671 61.17 -44.51 54.04
CA LEU A 671 60.38 -43.56 54.82
C LEU A 671 58.91 -43.89 54.61
N GLU A 672 58.20 -44.03 55.71
CA GLU A 672 56.76 -44.28 55.67
C GLU A 672 56.00 -43.07 55.10
N PRO A 673 54.93 -43.30 54.33
CA PRO A 673 53.93 -42.29 54.00
C PRO A 673 53.27 -41.68 55.25
N GLY A 674 52.81 -40.41 55.19
CA GLY A 674 51.99 -39.85 56.27
C GLY A 674 51.76 -38.34 56.21
N SER A 675 50.95 -37.81 57.13
CA SER A 675 50.54 -36.40 57.13
C SER A 675 51.30 -35.52 58.13
N SER A 676 52.33 -36.04 58.81
CA SER A 676 53.13 -35.29 59.79
C SER A 676 54.58 -35.78 59.89
N GLY A 677 55.50 -34.90 60.29
CA GLY A 677 56.87 -35.29 60.65
C GLY A 677 57.79 -35.75 59.50
N ASN A 678 58.42 -36.92 59.69
CA ASN A 678 59.47 -37.50 58.84
C ASN A 678 58.91 -38.46 57.77
N VAL A 679 58.04 -37.94 56.91
CA VAL A 679 57.31 -38.76 55.92
C VAL A 679 57.83 -38.57 54.51
N SER A 680 57.60 -39.55 53.65
CA SER A 680 57.99 -39.53 52.23
C SER A 680 57.13 -38.61 51.37
N HIS A 681 55.81 -38.62 51.58
CA HIS A 681 54.82 -37.75 50.95
C HIS A 681 53.65 -37.48 51.91
N GLY A 682 52.71 -36.60 51.51
CA GLY A 682 51.50 -36.29 52.27
C GLY A 682 51.54 -34.97 53.05
N VAL A 683 52.69 -34.27 53.06
CA VAL A 683 52.84 -32.92 53.62
C VAL A 683 53.24 -31.95 52.51
N SER A 684 52.32 -31.07 52.10
CA SER A 684 52.47 -30.21 50.92
C SER A 684 53.67 -29.27 50.96
N SER A 685 54.14 -28.89 52.15
CA SER A 685 55.33 -28.06 52.33
C SER A 685 56.65 -28.83 52.16
N GLN A 686 56.62 -30.16 52.12
CA GLN A 686 57.82 -31.02 52.09
C GLN A 686 57.84 -31.96 50.88
N ALA A 687 56.70 -32.23 50.27
CA ALA A 687 56.57 -32.99 49.03
C ALA A 687 55.32 -32.50 48.28
N THR A 688 55.49 -32.05 47.03
CA THR A 688 54.38 -31.65 46.17
C THR A 688 53.66 -32.88 45.64
N THR A 689 52.36 -32.97 45.91
CA THR A 689 51.49 -33.95 45.25
C THR A 689 51.18 -33.47 43.83
N ILE A 690 51.50 -34.29 42.84
CA ILE A 690 51.17 -34.00 41.44
C ILE A 690 49.78 -34.57 41.17
N ASN A 691 48.87 -33.71 40.72
CA ASN A 691 47.50 -34.08 40.37
C ASN A 691 46.93 -33.14 39.29
N CYS A 692 45.62 -33.23 39.02
CA CYS A 692 44.95 -32.43 38.01
C CYS A 692 45.21 -30.93 38.14
N HIS A 693 45.24 -30.38 39.36
CA HIS A 693 45.52 -28.96 39.58
C HIS A 693 46.94 -28.56 39.16
N THR A 694 47.89 -29.47 39.27
CA THR A 694 49.28 -29.20 38.88
C THR A 694 49.40 -28.90 37.39
N CYS A 695 48.66 -29.62 36.52
CA CYS A 695 48.77 -29.54 35.06
C CYS A 695 47.61 -28.81 34.37
N HIS A 696 46.44 -28.77 35.00
CA HIS A 696 45.20 -28.18 34.46
C HIS A 696 44.66 -27.08 35.39
N ASN A 697 45.54 -26.27 35.97
CA ASN A 697 45.23 -25.24 36.97
C ASN A 697 44.13 -24.26 36.51
N ALA A 698 44.07 -23.93 35.22
CA ALA A 698 43.02 -23.06 34.69
C ALA A 698 41.62 -23.70 34.74
N THR A 699 41.55 -25.04 34.78
CA THR A 699 40.31 -25.83 34.77
C THR A 699 40.00 -26.42 36.14
N VAL A 700 41.03 -26.83 36.91
CA VAL A 700 40.95 -27.42 38.25
C VAL A 700 41.94 -26.70 39.16
N THR A 701 41.48 -25.98 40.16
CA THR A 701 42.35 -25.27 41.12
C THR A 701 42.52 -26.01 42.44
N TYR A 702 41.77 -27.10 42.64
CA TYR A 702 41.73 -27.78 43.93
C TYR A 702 42.91 -28.76 44.06
N PRO A 703 43.78 -28.60 45.09
CA PRO A 703 45.05 -29.31 45.17
C PRO A 703 44.94 -30.74 45.72
N ARG A 704 43.74 -31.27 45.99
CA ARG A 704 43.53 -32.63 46.50
C ARG A 704 42.51 -33.39 45.65
N ASN A 705 42.69 -34.71 45.53
CA ASN A 705 41.76 -35.62 44.87
C ASN A 705 41.73 -36.95 45.61
N ASP A 706 40.82 -37.09 46.57
CA ASP A 706 40.62 -38.30 47.38
C ASP A 706 40.02 -39.48 46.60
N ARG A 707 39.54 -39.25 45.37
CA ARG A 707 39.02 -40.29 44.45
C ARG A 707 40.09 -40.90 43.55
N ASN A 708 41.33 -40.45 43.67
CA ASN A 708 42.50 -41.12 43.09
C ASN A 708 42.66 -42.51 43.76
N THR A 709 42.59 -43.59 42.97
CA THR A 709 42.70 -44.97 43.48
C THR A 709 44.05 -45.27 44.13
N ALA A 710 45.13 -44.61 43.71
CA ALA A 710 46.45 -44.74 44.34
C ALA A 710 46.50 -44.08 45.73
N CYS A 711 45.68 -43.05 45.99
CA CYS A 711 45.61 -42.37 47.27
C CYS A 711 44.51 -42.94 48.19
N ALA A 712 43.38 -43.37 47.62
CA ALA A 712 42.16 -43.71 48.36
C ALA A 712 42.34 -44.87 49.35
N GLY A 713 43.21 -45.83 49.03
CA GLY A 713 43.50 -46.98 49.91
C GLY A 713 44.22 -46.59 51.20
N CYS A 714 45.00 -45.51 51.20
CA CYS A 714 45.80 -45.05 52.34
C CYS A 714 45.25 -43.77 52.99
N HIS A 715 44.41 -43.00 52.27
CA HIS A 715 43.89 -41.70 52.67
C HIS A 715 42.35 -41.66 52.73
N SER A 716 41.73 -42.68 53.33
CA SER A 716 40.28 -42.88 53.38
C SER A 716 39.51 -41.95 54.34
N SER A 717 40.21 -41.19 55.20
CA SER A 717 39.61 -40.29 56.21
C SER A 717 39.27 -38.89 55.68
N TYR A 718 39.59 -38.57 54.42
CA TYR A 718 39.37 -37.26 53.81
C TYR A 718 38.25 -37.33 52.76
N SER A 719 37.45 -36.27 52.64
CA SER A 719 36.30 -36.15 51.71
C SER A 719 36.48 -34.99 50.70
N GLU A 720 37.65 -34.94 50.08
CA GLU A 720 38.12 -33.84 49.24
C GLU A 720 38.28 -34.25 47.76
N THR A 721 37.22 -34.01 46.99
CA THR A 721 37.15 -34.32 45.55
C THR A 721 37.69 -33.18 44.68
N ALA A 722 38.29 -33.52 43.53
CA ALA A 722 38.73 -32.52 42.54
C ALA A 722 37.54 -31.65 42.08
N ARG A 723 37.75 -30.33 41.94
CA ARG A 723 36.71 -29.35 41.58
C ARG A 723 37.02 -28.58 40.31
N ILE A 724 36.01 -28.43 39.45
CA ILE A 724 36.09 -27.59 38.27
C ILE A 724 36.03 -26.14 38.72
N ASN A 725 37.08 -25.39 38.41
CA ASN A 725 37.20 -23.97 38.70
C ASN A 725 36.63 -23.10 37.57
N ASN A 726 36.64 -23.62 36.33
CA ASN A 726 36.12 -22.90 35.18
C ASN A 726 35.49 -23.86 34.16
N ARG A 727 34.16 -23.90 34.12
CA ARG A 727 33.40 -24.73 33.18
C ARG A 727 33.59 -24.31 31.72
N GLY A 728 33.88 -23.03 31.45
CA GLY A 728 34.24 -22.52 30.13
C GLY A 728 35.58 -23.03 29.60
N ARG A 729 36.42 -23.58 30.47
CA ARG A 729 37.69 -24.25 30.12
C ARG A 729 37.64 -25.77 30.26
N HIS A 730 36.54 -26.32 30.76
CA HIS A 730 36.39 -27.75 30.96
C HIS A 730 35.92 -28.46 29.68
N VAL A 731 34.77 -28.03 29.12
CA VAL A 731 34.21 -28.61 27.89
C VAL A 731 34.18 -27.52 26.82
N ASN A 732 35.31 -27.26 26.15
CA ASN A 732 35.46 -26.16 25.19
C ASN A 732 36.05 -26.55 23.82
N GLY A 733 36.34 -27.83 23.60
CA GLY A 733 36.88 -28.32 22.33
C GLY A 733 38.40 -28.46 22.28
N VAL A 734 39.10 -28.12 23.37
CA VAL A 734 40.56 -28.22 23.50
C VAL A 734 40.95 -28.79 24.87
N VAL A 735 42.11 -29.45 24.95
CA VAL A 735 42.71 -29.87 26.23
C VAL A 735 43.50 -28.70 26.80
N GLU A 736 42.96 -28.05 27.81
CA GLU A 736 43.59 -26.90 28.48
C GLU A 736 44.71 -27.37 29.42
N VAL A 737 45.95 -27.44 28.92
CA VAL A 737 47.15 -27.60 29.77
C VAL A 737 47.58 -26.23 30.27
N SER A 738 47.46 -26.02 31.57
CA SER A 738 47.88 -24.80 32.25
C SER A 738 48.48 -25.18 33.59
N PHE A 739 49.80 -25.14 33.68
CA PHE A 739 50.46 -25.54 34.91
C PHE A 739 50.19 -24.59 36.07
N ALA A 740 50.10 -25.12 37.29
CA ALA A 740 50.04 -24.32 38.51
C ALA A 740 51.33 -23.53 38.67
N ASN A 741 51.24 -22.23 38.98
CA ASN A 741 52.39 -21.36 39.17
C ASN A 741 53.03 -21.59 40.56
N ILE A 742 53.68 -22.74 40.74
CA ILE A 742 54.18 -23.21 42.04
C ILE A 742 55.64 -23.68 41.97
N ALA A 743 56.35 -23.60 43.09
CA ALA A 743 57.61 -24.30 43.23
C ALA A 743 57.34 -25.77 43.57
N ILE A 744 58.04 -26.69 42.90
CA ILE A 744 57.92 -28.11 43.16
C ILE A 744 58.84 -28.48 44.30
N VAL A 745 58.35 -29.29 45.22
CA VAL A 745 59.05 -29.71 46.42
C VAL A 745 59.16 -31.23 46.45
N SER A 746 60.33 -31.74 46.81
CA SER A 746 60.55 -33.16 47.10
C SER A 746 61.26 -33.29 48.44
N LYS A 747 61.01 -34.37 49.19
CA LYS A 747 61.78 -34.65 50.40
C LYS A 747 63.26 -34.74 50.04
N ALA A 748 64.14 -34.32 50.95
CA ALA A 748 65.57 -34.23 50.68
C ALA A 748 66.14 -35.58 50.19
N GLN A 749 66.62 -35.63 48.95
CA GLN A 749 67.10 -36.87 48.33
C GLN A 749 68.59 -37.11 48.56
N LEU A 750 69.37 -36.03 48.66
CA LEU A 750 70.81 -36.07 48.89
C LEU A 750 71.18 -35.70 50.33
N ARG A 751 72.23 -36.32 50.87
CA ARG A 751 72.84 -35.91 52.15
C ARG A 751 73.43 -34.50 52.01
N PRO A 752 73.50 -33.68 53.07
CA PRO A 752 74.03 -32.32 53.03
C PRO A 752 75.40 -32.20 52.35
N THR A 753 76.31 -33.13 52.64
CA THR A 753 77.65 -33.16 52.02
C THR A 753 77.60 -33.45 50.52
N SER A 754 76.72 -34.36 50.08
CA SER A 754 76.52 -34.65 48.65
C SER A 754 75.82 -33.50 47.93
N PHE A 755 74.87 -32.83 48.59
CA PHE A 755 74.19 -31.66 48.04
C PHE A 755 75.11 -30.43 48.01
N ALA A 756 76.07 -30.31 48.92
CA ALA A 756 77.07 -29.24 48.86
C ALA A 756 77.91 -29.29 47.57
N SER A 757 78.10 -30.49 47.00
CA SER A 757 78.75 -30.70 45.71
C SER A 757 77.81 -30.60 44.51
N TYR A 758 76.50 -30.38 44.72
CA TYR A 758 75.54 -30.21 43.64
C TYR A 758 75.65 -28.79 43.06
N THR A 759 76.12 -28.71 41.82
CA THR A 759 76.29 -27.45 41.07
C THR A 759 75.10 -27.12 40.17
N GLY A 760 74.07 -27.96 40.17
CA GLY A 760 72.92 -27.80 39.28
C GLY A 760 72.08 -26.55 39.58
N GLN A 761 71.43 -26.05 38.54
CA GLN A 761 70.60 -24.84 38.60
C GLN A 761 69.13 -25.16 38.88
N GLU A 762 68.83 -26.41 39.26
CA GLU A 762 67.46 -26.92 39.30
C GLU A 762 66.86 -26.94 40.70
N TRP A 763 67.61 -27.36 41.73
CA TRP A 763 67.10 -27.53 43.09
C TRP A 763 67.81 -26.65 44.12
N ARG A 764 67.08 -26.21 45.13
CA ARG A 764 67.59 -25.53 46.33
C ARG A 764 67.21 -26.35 47.56
N ARG A 765 68.22 -26.72 48.36
CA ARG A 765 68.02 -27.33 49.69
C ARG A 765 67.41 -26.30 50.63
N ASN A 766 66.36 -26.69 51.35
CA ASN A 766 65.83 -25.94 52.48
C ASN A 766 66.40 -26.56 53.77
N GLY A 767 66.97 -25.75 54.67
CA GLY A 767 67.62 -26.22 55.89
C GLY A 767 68.89 -27.06 55.69
N GLY A 768 69.46 -27.57 56.79
CA GLY A 768 70.70 -28.38 56.79
C GLY A 768 70.51 -29.88 56.99
N ASN A 769 69.27 -30.35 57.03
CA ASN A 769 68.93 -31.73 57.44
C ASN A 769 68.70 -32.67 56.25
N TYR A 770 68.83 -33.98 56.50
CA TYR A 770 68.54 -35.06 55.54
C TYR A 770 67.43 -35.94 56.09
N LYS A 771 66.28 -35.96 55.40
CA LYS A 771 65.14 -36.84 55.69
C LYS A 771 64.63 -36.82 57.13
N ASN A 772 64.99 -35.77 57.89
CA ASN A 772 64.66 -35.59 59.30
C ASN A 772 64.21 -34.16 59.57
N GLY A 773 63.09 -34.01 60.27
CA GLY A 773 62.41 -32.75 60.54
C GLY A 773 61.61 -32.21 59.36
N ALA A 774 60.84 -31.17 59.65
CA ALA A 774 59.95 -30.50 58.69
C ALA A 774 60.71 -29.68 57.63
N THR A 775 62.00 -29.39 57.83
CA THR A 775 62.82 -28.59 56.92
C THR A 775 63.60 -29.44 55.92
N ALA A 776 63.62 -30.77 56.03
CA ALA A 776 64.44 -31.63 55.18
C ALA A 776 63.81 -31.90 53.79
N PHE A 777 63.76 -30.88 52.95
CA PHE A 777 63.23 -30.95 51.58
C PHE A 777 63.99 -30.05 50.61
N ASP A 778 63.91 -30.39 49.32
CA ASP A 778 64.48 -29.66 48.19
C ASP A 778 63.34 -28.97 47.42
N THR A 779 63.54 -27.70 47.04
CA THR A 779 62.57 -26.91 46.25
C THR A 779 63.15 -26.55 44.89
N SER A 780 62.35 -26.61 43.84
CA SER A 780 62.76 -26.21 42.51
C SER A 780 63.10 -24.71 42.47
N LYS A 781 64.23 -24.35 41.86
CA LYS A 781 64.66 -22.96 41.66
C LYS A 781 63.80 -22.25 40.61
N LYS A 782 63.26 -22.99 39.65
CA LYS A 782 62.28 -22.50 38.68
C LYS A 782 60.86 -22.88 39.13
N LEU A 783 59.92 -21.96 38.96
CA LEU A 783 58.51 -22.27 39.14
C LEU A 783 58.05 -23.17 37.99
N LEU A 784 57.25 -24.17 38.33
CA LEU A 784 56.37 -24.79 37.35
C LEU A 784 55.37 -23.71 36.90
N SER A 785 55.25 -23.46 35.60
CA SER A 785 54.33 -22.45 35.07
C SER A 785 54.00 -22.72 33.61
N THR A 786 52.88 -22.20 33.11
CA THR A 786 52.47 -22.41 31.71
C THR A 786 53.49 -21.88 30.69
N ALA A 787 54.29 -20.87 31.04
CA ALA A 787 55.36 -20.35 30.18
C ALA A 787 56.46 -21.40 29.89
N THR A 788 56.53 -22.47 30.68
CA THR A 788 57.48 -23.56 30.52
C THR A 788 56.96 -24.72 29.65
N TRP A 789 55.75 -24.61 29.11
CA TRP A 789 55.13 -25.60 28.22
C TRP A 789 55.34 -25.23 26.75
N ASN A 790 55.70 -26.21 25.91
CA ASN A 790 55.75 -26.02 24.46
C ASN A 790 55.05 -27.16 23.70
N ALA A 791 53.78 -26.94 23.34
CA ALA A 791 53.02 -27.72 22.35
C ALA A 791 53.15 -29.25 22.44
N GLY A 792 52.96 -29.84 23.63
CA GLY A 792 53.03 -31.29 23.85
C GLY A 792 54.37 -31.79 24.41
N ASN A 793 55.35 -30.91 24.55
CA ASN A 793 56.65 -31.20 25.13
C ASN A 793 56.81 -30.56 26.52
N CYS A 794 57.24 -31.38 27.48
CA CYS A 794 57.45 -31.03 28.88
C CYS A 794 58.92 -30.72 29.23
N ALA A 795 59.86 -30.67 28.29
CA ALA A 795 61.29 -30.53 28.59
C ALA A 795 61.62 -29.29 29.41
N ASN A 796 60.90 -28.20 29.14
CA ASN A 796 61.16 -26.91 29.75
C ASN A 796 60.52 -26.76 31.14
N ILE A 797 59.73 -27.73 31.61
CA ILE A 797 59.09 -27.66 32.92
C ILE A 797 60.07 -27.95 34.06
N ALA A 798 59.76 -27.42 35.23
CA ALA A 798 60.61 -27.52 36.43
C ALA A 798 60.93 -28.97 36.86
N CYS A 799 60.15 -29.97 36.44
CA CYS A 799 60.33 -31.38 36.83
C CYS A 799 61.25 -32.19 35.91
N HIS A 800 61.40 -31.81 34.63
CA HIS A 800 62.16 -32.60 33.63
C HIS A 800 63.50 -31.98 33.23
N PHE A 801 63.81 -30.77 33.71
CA PHE A 801 65.18 -30.22 33.69
C PHE A 801 65.83 -30.12 32.31
N GLY A 802 65.04 -29.78 31.27
CA GLY A 802 65.52 -29.68 29.89
C GLY A 802 65.66 -31.03 29.18
N ILE A 803 65.31 -32.14 29.85
CA ILE A 803 65.27 -33.46 29.23
C ILE A 803 63.95 -33.58 28.45
N PRO A 804 64.01 -33.85 27.13
CA PRO A 804 62.80 -34.05 26.33
C PRO A 804 61.93 -35.19 26.86
N VAL A 805 60.72 -34.83 27.30
CA VAL A 805 59.63 -35.75 27.64
C VAL A 805 58.38 -35.20 26.98
N ASN A 806 57.67 -36.02 26.22
CA ASN A 806 56.42 -35.64 25.58
C ASN A 806 55.24 -36.05 26.46
N TRP A 807 54.13 -35.30 26.33
CA TRP A 807 52.88 -35.55 27.05
C TRP A 807 52.30 -36.95 26.85
N ASN A 808 52.64 -37.57 25.72
CA ASN A 808 52.14 -38.89 25.32
C ASN A 808 53.13 -40.03 25.65
N ASP A 809 54.26 -39.73 26.28
CA ASP A 809 55.25 -40.74 26.63
C ASP A 809 54.68 -41.62 27.77
N THR A 810 54.66 -42.93 27.55
CA THR A 810 54.14 -43.93 28.51
C THR A 810 55.22 -44.47 29.46
N GLY A 811 56.50 -44.16 29.20
CA GLY A 811 57.65 -44.67 29.94
C GLY A 811 58.51 -43.56 30.57
N VAL A 812 57.98 -42.88 31.58
CA VAL A 812 58.77 -41.94 32.39
C VAL A 812 59.61 -42.73 33.39
N SER A 813 60.92 -42.51 33.37
CA SER A 813 61.88 -43.21 34.24
C SER A 813 62.76 -42.21 34.99
N CYS A 814 63.67 -42.69 35.84
CA CYS A 814 64.65 -41.82 36.49
C CYS A 814 65.47 -41.01 35.47
N LEU A 815 65.72 -41.54 34.26
CA LEU A 815 66.45 -40.83 33.20
C LEU A 815 65.65 -39.69 32.55
N SER A 816 64.34 -39.64 32.77
CA SER A 816 63.48 -38.52 32.35
C SER A 816 63.71 -37.25 33.19
N CYS A 817 64.45 -37.38 34.31
CA CYS A 817 64.79 -36.28 35.21
C CYS A 817 66.29 -36.22 35.53
N HIS A 818 67.02 -37.33 35.39
CA HIS A 818 68.43 -37.44 35.76
C HIS A 818 69.31 -37.75 34.56
N LYS A 819 70.37 -36.96 34.35
CA LYS A 819 71.37 -37.23 33.32
C LYS A 819 72.35 -38.36 33.69
N LYS A 820 72.46 -38.66 35.00
CA LYS A 820 73.25 -39.74 35.61
C LYS A 820 72.58 -40.11 36.94
N LEU A 821 72.53 -41.40 37.27
CA LEU A 821 71.96 -41.94 38.52
C LEU A 821 73.04 -42.13 39.59
#